data_AF-A0A285PWX4-F1
#
_entry.id   AF-A0A285PWX4-F1
#
_cell.length_a   1.000
_cell.length_b   1.000
_cell.length_c   1.000
_cell.angle_alpha   90.00
_cell.angle_beta   90.00
_cell.angle_gamma   90.00
#
_symmetry.space_group_name_H-M   'P 1'
#
loop_
_entity.id
_entity.type
_entity.pdbx_description
1 polymer ?
#
loop_
_entity_poly.entity_id
_entity_poly.type
_entity_poly.pdbx_seq_one_letter_code
_entity_poly.pdbx_strand_id
1 'polypeptide(L)'
;MNTNKIFAGFFNFFRKWKVKKNQITLVEKLNTGGTGSLFEIKNECEKRGLPFHFNIITHADYEVSPRNLGGLLKLFTIKAFRMATSSHIFLNDNFLPLGYMKLSDETKVVQLWHGMGSFKKFGGSSETDPAVLKELEAATQNTDHILASSKNIRDNYAEAFIAPKEKVICIGCPQVDYFFRKHDIAAWKEELSEQYPEMKGKKLVLYAPTFRGEEEHDKKLLEAFDFDAFQKELGEDYFLMVRLHPQIQSAKVPETVANMTDYPNVRKLLCMTDILIADYSSIAVEYSLLNRPIILYAFDKDWYLSKDRGFYFDYEKTAPGPIVENMQDLIDCMKNEQWDLKKVESFAHLHNDYFDDKSAERVVDYYFGNGKKLPNSVSEPEPFYEEWNQYRPKHRRKKNPDSISQNIFDNASGKGQNGKLPEKWSTQDAEAAVSSWESERKKQRKKQQQKVKIQEQLERQRQKQEEKQEEKQKEQTLQNREKTNTEEIKSGKEHRMKVIVGLGNPTDQYKGTRHNVGYMAIDRIAEANRINMNQHKFKAMVGSGFIGGSKVLLVKPLTYMNLSGESLRPIMDFYKLDLSDILVIYDDISLEPGMLRLRTKGSAGGHNGMKSIIKHLGGDTFPRIRVGIGGEKHPGQDLADYVLGHFKDDEKELLAESLDKAEKAAELFAQDEFAEAMNKYSVGKKKRKTLE
;
A
#
# COMPACT_ATOMS: atom_id res chain seq x y z
N MET A 1 -8.67 -10.22 -30.81
CA MET A 1 -7.22 -10.46 -30.97
C MET A 1 -6.64 -10.73 -29.58
N ASN A 2 -5.94 -11.83 -29.34
CA ASN A 2 -5.46 -12.18 -27.98
C ASN A 2 -4.27 -11.28 -27.60
N THR A 3 -4.49 -10.31 -26.71
CA THR A 3 -3.47 -9.34 -26.26
C THR A 3 -2.21 -9.99 -25.70
N ASN A 4 -2.34 -11.16 -25.06
CA ASN A 4 -1.20 -11.91 -24.53
C ASN A 4 -0.26 -12.37 -25.65
N LYS A 5 -0.82 -12.92 -26.74
CA LYS A 5 -0.07 -13.36 -27.91
C LYS A 5 0.59 -12.20 -28.66
N ILE A 6 -0.07 -11.04 -28.71
CA ILE A 6 0.50 -9.83 -29.34
C ILE A 6 1.74 -9.38 -28.56
N PHE A 7 1.63 -9.22 -27.24
CA PHE A 7 2.75 -8.80 -26.40
C PHE A 7 3.93 -9.77 -26.52
N ALA A 8 3.65 -11.08 -26.44
CA ALA A 8 4.65 -12.11 -26.63
C ALA A 8 5.29 -12.08 -28.03
N GLY A 9 4.54 -11.73 -29.08
CA GLY A 9 5.07 -11.53 -30.43
C GLY A 9 6.13 -10.43 -30.49
N PHE A 10 5.85 -9.26 -29.90
CA PHE A 10 6.83 -8.17 -29.79
C PHE A 10 8.04 -8.56 -28.94
N PHE A 11 7.83 -9.18 -27.78
CA PHE A 11 8.91 -9.71 -26.95
C PHE A 11 9.79 -10.68 -27.76
N ASN A 12 9.18 -11.63 -28.46
CA ASN A 12 9.88 -12.65 -29.25
C ASN A 12 10.63 -12.05 -30.45
N PHE A 13 10.19 -10.92 -30.99
CA PHE A 13 10.95 -10.17 -31.98
C PHE A 13 12.22 -9.59 -31.34
N PHE A 14 12.10 -8.98 -30.16
CA PHE A 14 13.22 -8.36 -29.44
C PHE A 14 14.18 -9.34 -28.74
N ARG A 15 13.83 -10.62 -28.62
CA ARG A 15 14.73 -11.64 -28.05
C ARG A 15 16.02 -11.85 -28.86
N LYS A 16 16.08 -11.35 -30.10
CA LYS A 16 17.26 -11.43 -30.97
C LYS A 16 18.45 -10.62 -30.44
N TRP A 17 18.20 -9.69 -29.51
CA TRP A 17 19.23 -8.89 -28.89
C TRP A 17 19.76 -9.55 -27.61
N LYS A 18 21.05 -9.32 -27.34
CA LYS A 18 21.73 -9.92 -26.19
C LYS A 18 21.10 -9.48 -24.86
N VAL A 19 20.97 -10.45 -23.95
CA VAL A 19 20.58 -10.20 -22.55
C VAL A 19 21.62 -9.31 -21.87
N LYS A 20 21.14 -8.30 -21.15
CA LYS A 20 21.96 -7.35 -20.39
C LYS A 20 21.93 -7.75 -18.91
N LYS A 21 23.10 -8.10 -18.37
CA LYS A 21 23.25 -8.51 -16.96
C LYS A 21 22.76 -7.47 -15.96
N ASN A 22 22.87 -6.19 -16.31
CA ASN A 22 22.46 -5.10 -15.43
C ASN A 22 21.00 -4.64 -15.65
N GLN A 23 20.21 -5.35 -16.45
CA GLN A 23 18.83 -4.95 -16.73
C GLN A 23 17.85 -5.92 -16.09
N ILE A 24 16.88 -5.37 -15.35
CA ILE A 24 15.87 -6.11 -14.59
C ILE A 24 14.49 -5.56 -14.99
N THR A 25 13.52 -6.44 -15.20
CA THR A 25 12.13 -6.05 -15.39
C THR A 25 11.28 -6.41 -14.17
N LEU A 26 10.44 -5.47 -13.74
CA LEU A 26 9.43 -5.67 -12.70
C LEU A 26 8.04 -5.57 -13.35
N VAL A 27 7.18 -6.57 -13.16
CA VAL A 27 5.83 -6.59 -13.73
C VAL A 27 4.81 -6.56 -12.60
N GLU A 28 4.14 -5.41 -12.47
CA GLU A 28 3.13 -5.11 -11.47
C GLU A 28 1.76 -4.95 -12.15
N LYS A 29 0.90 -5.96 -12.10
CA LYS A 29 -0.41 -5.89 -12.77
C LYS A 29 -1.49 -5.33 -11.85
N LEU A 30 -1.41 -5.57 -10.55
CA LEU A 30 -2.20 -4.89 -9.52
C LEU A 30 -1.47 -3.61 -9.12
N ASN A 31 -2.12 -2.45 -9.26
CA ASN A 31 -1.52 -1.18 -8.88
C ASN A 31 -1.35 -1.11 -7.35
N THR A 32 -0.13 -1.31 -6.86
CA THR A 32 0.20 -1.18 -5.44
C THR A 32 0.68 0.22 -5.06
N GLY A 33 0.62 1.18 -6.00
CA GLY A 33 1.11 2.53 -5.78
C GLY A 33 2.62 2.62 -5.61
N GLY A 34 3.38 1.64 -6.15
CA GLY A 34 4.82 1.57 -5.95
C GLY A 34 5.24 0.95 -4.62
N THR A 35 4.37 0.18 -3.96
CA THR A 35 4.61 -0.39 -2.63
C THR A 35 4.37 -1.90 -2.62
N GLY A 36 5.38 -2.72 -2.33
CA GLY A 36 5.20 -4.17 -2.32
C GLY A 36 6.47 -4.92 -2.70
N SER A 37 6.38 -6.23 -2.88
CA SER A 37 7.57 -7.09 -2.93
C SER A 37 8.55 -6.72 -4.06
N LEU A 38 8.04 -6.34 -5.24
CA LEU A 38 8.85 -5.87 -6.36
C LEU A 38 9.68 -4.62 -6.01
N PHE A 39 9.05 -3.65 -5.34
CA PHE A 39 9.67 -2.39 -4.99
C PHE A 39 10.60 -2.52 -3.78
N GLU A 40 10.30 -3.42 -2.85
CA GLU A 40 11.21 -3.73 -1.73
C GLU A 40 12.52 -4.35 -2.25
N ILE A 41 12.45 -5.25 -3.25
CA ILE A 41 13.65 -5.78 -3.93
C ILE A 41 14.41 -4.66 -4.66
N LYS A 42 13.69 -3.79 -5.39
CA LYS A 42 14.30 -2.64 -6.07
C LYS A 42 15.02 -1.72 -5.08
N ASN A 43 14.36 -1.36 -3.99
CA ASN A 43 14.89 -0.47 -2.96
C ASN A 43 16.13 -1.07 -2.29
N GLU A 44 16.13 -2.38 -1.99
CA GLU A 44 17.29 -3.05 -1.42
C GLU A 44 18.47 -3.11 -2.40
N CYS A 45 18.22 -3.32 -3.70
CA CYS A 45 19.26 -3.19 -4.74
C CYS A 45 19.85 -1.78 -4.81
N GLU A 46 19.00 -0.75 -4.79
CA GLU A 46 19.42 0.66 -4.83
C GLU A 46 20.20 1.07 -3.58
N LYS A 47 19.73 0.65 -2.40
CA LYS A 47 20.42 0.84 -1.11
C LYS A 47 21.82 0.25 -1.09
N ARG A 48 22.05 -0.86 -1.80
CA ARG A 48 23.37 -1.50 -1.96
C ARG A 48 24.22 -0.89 -3.08
N GLY A 49 23.69 0.07 -3.84
CA GLY A 49 24.38 0.64 -4.99
C GLY A 49 24.57 -0.34 -6.15
N LEU A 50 23.71 -1.36 -6.29
CA LEU A 50 23.81 -2.30 -7.40
C LEU A 50 23.48 -1.57 -8.71
N PRO A 51 24.29 -1.75 -9.79
CA PRO A 51 24.21 -0.92 -10.99
C PRO A 51 23.09 -1.36 -11.95
N PHE A 52 21.89 -1.64 -11.42
CA PHE A 52 20.77 -2.16 -12.18
C PHE A 52 19.91 -1.06 -12.81
N HIS A 53 19.49 -1.31 -14.05
CA HIS A 53 18.45 -0.54 -14.73
C HIS A 53 17.12 -1.28 -14.63
N PHE A 54 16.15 -0.68 -13.95
CA PHE A 54 14.82 -1.24 -13.76
C PHE A 54 13.86 -0.80 -14.85
N ASN A 55 13.30 -1.77 -15.57
CA ASN A 55 12.17 -1.60 -16.48
C ASN A 55 10.89 -1.99 -15.73
N ILE A 56 10.03 -1.03 -15.43
CA ILE A 56 8.79 -1.30 -14.68
C ILE A 56 7.61 -1.30 -15.64
N ILE A 57 6.86 -2.38 -15.63
CA ILE A 57 5.62 -2.56 -16.39
C ILE A 57 4.47 -2.61 -15.38
N THR A 58 3.58 -1.62 -15.41
CA THR A 58 2.46 -1.48 -14.48
C THR A 58 1.11 -1.73 -15.17
N HIS A 59 0.02 -1.84 -14.40
CA HIS A 59 -1.35 -1.92 -14.93
C HIS A 59 -1.66 -0.84 -15.96
N ALA A 60 -1.26 0.41 -15.68
CA ALA A 60 -1.54 1.56 -16.53
C ALA A 60 -0.92 1.43 -17.93
N ASP A 61 0.13 0.62 -18.10
CA ASP A 61 0.70 0.37 -19.43
C ASP A 61 -0.21 -0.50 -20.30
N TYR A 62 -1.04 -1.36 -19.71
CA TYR A 62 -1.97 -2.25 -20.42
C TYR A 62 -3.32 -1.59 -20.72
N GLU A 63 -3.61 -0.44 -20.13
CA GLU A 63 -4.93 0.19 -20.23
C GLU A 63 -5.19 0.65 -21.67
N VAL A 64 -6.17 0.01 -22.33
CA VAL A 64 -6.53 0.34 -23.71
C VAL A 64 -7.55 1.47 -23.70
N SER A 65 -7.06 2.70 -23.85
CA SER A 65 -7.91 3.89 -24.01
C SER A 65 -7.36 4.81 -25.11
N PRO A 66 -8.22 5.63 -25.76
CA PRO A 66 -7.76 6.64 -26.73
C PRO A 66 -6.73 7.62 -26.14
N ARG A 67 -6.74 7.80 -24.81
CA ARG A 67 -5.80 8.65 -24.08
C ARG A 67 -4.44 7.97 -23.81
N ASN A 68 -4.34 6.64 -23.95
CA ASN A 68 -3.13 5.86 -23.63
C ASN A 68 -2.48 5.17 -24.85
N LEU A 69 -2.81 5.60 -26.08
CA LEU A 69 -2.21 5.04 -27.31
C LEU A 69 -0.67 5.10 -27.31
N GLY A 70 -0.09 6.19 -26.78
CA GLY A 70 1.37 6.33 -26.63
C GLY A 70 1.96 5.38 -25.58
N GLY A 71 1.23 5.09 -24.50
CA GLY A 71 1.63 4.11 -23.48
C GLY A 71 1.63 2.69 -24.03
N LEU A 72 0.59 2.31 -24.77
CA LEU A 72 0.52 1.03 -25.49
C LEU A 72 1.67 0.88 -26.49
N LEU A 73 1.96 1.93 -27.28
CA LEU A 73 3.10 1.89 -28.20
C LEU A 73 4.42 1.68 -27.44
N LYS A 74 4.64 2.40 -26.33
CA LYS A 74 5.82 2.20 -25.47
C LYS A 74 5.86 0.80 -24.85
N LEU A 75 4.72 0.24 -24.47
CA LEU A 75 4.61 -1.11 -23.91
C LEU A 75 5.11 -2.15 -24.93
N PHE A 76 4.57 -2.13 -26.16
CA PHE A 76 4.91 -3.09 -27.21
C PHE A 76 6.27 -2.85 -27.85
N THR A 77 6.87 -1.66 -27.71
CA THR A 77 8.20 -1.34 -28.25
C THR A 77 9.26 -1.33 -27.15
N ILE A 78 9.39 -0.22 -26.43
CA ILE A 78 10.47 0.04 -25.47
C ILE A 78 10.41 -0.95 -24.30
N LYS A 79 9.24 -1.15 -23.67
CA LYS A 79 9.13 -2.02 -22.49
C LYS A 79 9.27 -3.49 -22.85
N ALA A 80 8.68 -3.94 -23.98
CA ALA A 80 8.88 -5.29 -24.51
C ALA A 80 10.34 -5.56 -24.86
N PHE A 81 11.03 -4.62 -25.53
CA PHE A 81 12.47 -4.71 -25.80
C PHE A 81 13.29 -4.79 -24.52
N ARG A 82 12.98 -3.92 -23.55
CA ARG A 82 13.68 -3.91 -22.27
C ARG A 82 13.46 -5.19 -21.47
N MET A 83 12.26 -5.75 -21.53
CA MET A 83 11.97 -7.06 -20.93
C MET A 83 12.73 -8.19 -21.64
N ALA A 84 12.74 -8.21 -22.97
CA ALA A 84 13.43 -9.22 -23.77
C ALA A 84 14.95 -9.22 -23.60
N THR A 85 15.52 -8.09 -23.17
CA THR A 85 16.96 -7.94 -22.88
C THR A 85 17.27 -7.95 -21.38
N SER A 86 16.30 -8.23 -20.52
CA SER A 86 16.53 -8.32 -19.06
C SER A 86 17.16 -9.65 -18.66
N SER A 87 18.09 -9.59 -17.71
CA SER A 87 18.63 -10.79 -17.06
C SER A 87 17.64 -11.40 -16.07
N HIS A 88 16.81 -10.56 -15.44
CA HIS A 88 15.81 -11.00 -14.47
C HIS A 88 14.47 -10.33 -14.75
N ILE A 89 13.40 -11.10 -14.58
CA ILE A 89 12.02 -10.66 -14.69
C ILE A 89 11.31 -11.07 -13.40
N PHE A 90 10.96 -10.11 -12.55
CA PHE A 90 10.17 -10.34 -11.35
C PHE A 90 8.70 -10.04 -11.62
N LEU A 91 7.83 -10.94 -11.22
CA LEU A 91 6.38 -10.87 -11.37
C LEU A 91 5.74 -10.82 -9.99
N ASN A 92 4.70 -10.01 -9.81
CA ASN A 92 3.88 -10.05 -8.58
C ASN A 92 2.49 -10.69 -8.81
N ASP A 93 2.14 -10.93 -10.07
CA ASP A 93 0.82 -11.38 -10.50
C ASP A 93 0.93 -12.40 -11.63
N ASN A 94 -0.20 -13.02 -11.96
CA ASN A 94 -0.30 -13.83 -13.17
C ASN A 94 -0.02 -13.00 -14.42
N PHE A 95 1.04 -13.38 -15.13
CA PHE A 95 1.48 -12.75 -16.37
C PHE A 95 1.34 -13.73 -17.54
N LEU A 96 0.10 -13.92 -18.01
CA LEU A 96 -0.24 -14.88 -19.07
C LEU A 96 0.51 -14.71 -20.42
N PRO A 97 1.00 -13.53 -20.85
CA PRO A 97 1.86 -13.43 -22.02
C PRO A 97 3.09 -14.34 -21.94
N LEU A 98 3.55 -14.67 -20.73
CA LEU A 98 4.68 -15.55 -20.49
C LEU A 98 4.50 -16.92 -21.15
N GLY A 99 3.30 -17.48 -21.22
CA GLY A 99 3.03 -18.77 -21.86
C GLY A 99 3.29 -18.80 -23.37
N TYR A 100 3.48 -17.64 -24.00
CA TYR A 100 3.75 -17.48 -25.43
C TYR A 100 5.14 -16.89 -25.72
N MET A 101 5.88 -16.52 -24.67
CA MET A 101 7.20 -15.93 -24.77
C MET A 101 8.27 -17.02 -24.93
N LYS A 102 9.31 -16.71 -25.70
CA LYS A 102 10.48 -17.56 -25.87
C LYS A 102 11.65 -16.90 -25.15
N LEU A 103 11.90 -17.31 -23.92
CA LEU A 103 12.94 -16.72 -23.07
C LEU A 103 14.35 -17.10 -23.56
N SER A 104 15.36 -16.37 -23.07
CA SER A 104 16.77 -16.75 -23.20
C SER A 104 17.17 -17.57 -21.98
N ASP A 105 18.09 -18.51 -22.14
CA ASP A 105 18.65 -19.29 -21.01
C ASP A 105 19.45 -18.40 -20.01
N GLU A 106 19.83 -17.18 -20.44
CA GLU A 106 20.46 -16.17 -19.58
C GLU A 106 19.44 -15.34 -18.78
N THR A 107 18.14 -15.45 -19.07
CA THR A 107 17.07 -14.71 -18.38
C THR A 107 16.44 -15.58 -17.30
N LYS A 108 16.33 -15.07 -16.08
CA LYS A 108 15.59 -15.69 -14.97
C LYS A 108 14.23 -15.03 -14.75
N VAL A 109 13.18 -15.84 -14.70
CA VAL A 109 11.81 -15.39 -14.38
C VAL A 109 11.43 -15.85 -12.98
N VAL A 110 11.06 -14.88 -12.14
CA VAL A 110 10.79 -15.09 -10.72
C VAL A 110 9.40 -14.59 -10.39
N GLN A 111 8.52 -15.49 -9.96
CA GLN A 111 7.18 -15.17 -9.49
C GLN A 111 7.21 -14.92 -7.97
N LEU A 112 6.90 -13.71 -7.53
CA LEU A 112 6.83 -13.32 -6.13
C LEU A 112 5.46 -13.57 -5.52
N TRP A 113 4.41 -13.49 -6.35
CA TRP A 113 3.01 -13.41 -5.95
C TRP A 113 2.68 -12.21 -5.05
N HIS A 114 1.43 -11.73 -5.11
CA HIS A 114 1.00 -10.54 -4.36
C HIS A 114 0.46 -10.87 -2.96
N GLY A 115 -0.07 -12.08 -2.77
CA GLY A 115 -0.68 -12.51 -1.52
C GLY A 115 0.30 -13.29 -0.64
N MET A 116 0.57 -12.82 0.58
CA MET A 116 1.38 -13.60 1.52
C MET A 116 0.59 -14.79 2.08
N GLY A 117 1.28 -15.91 2.31
CA GLY A 117 0.67 -17.12 2.85
C GLY A 117 -0.21 -17.86 1.86
N SER A 118 -1.01 -18.80 2.36
CA SER A 118 -1.91 -19.63 1.55
C SER A 118 -3.13 -20.08 2.37
N PHE A 119 -3.90 -19.12 2.88
CA PHE A 119 -5.09 -19.45 3.66
C PHE A 119 -6.18 -20.06 2.76
N LYS A 120 -6.49 -19.36 1.66
CA LYS A 120 -7.42 -19.79 0.61
C LYS A 120 -6.70 -20.44 -0.56
N LYS A 121 -7.41 -21.30 -1.31
CA LYS A 121 -6.97 -21.78 -2.62
C LYS A 121 -6.95 -20.65 -3.64
N PHE A 122 -5.91 -20.63 -4.47
CA PHE A 122 -5.72 -19.62 -5.52
C PHE A 122 -5.07 -20.24 -6.76
N GLY A 123 -5.05 -19.47 -7.86
CA GLY A 123 -4.49 -19.93 -9.13
C GLY A 123 -5.11 -21.25 -9.61
N GLY A 124 -4.28 -22.16 -10.12
CA GLY A 124 -4.65 -23.48 -10.59
C GLY A 124 -5.32 -24.39 -9.55
N SER A 125 -5.11 -24.16 -8.24
CA SER A 125 -5.84 -24.88 -7.19
C SER A 125 -7.32 -24.54 -7.12
N SER A 126 -7.70 -23.42 -7.74
CA SER A 126 -9.05 -22.86 -7.68
C SER A 126 -9.72 -22.61 -9.03
N GLU A 127 -8.93 -22.64 -10.10
CA GLU A 127 -9.41 -22.39 -11.45
C GLU A 127 -10.12 -23.62 -12.01
N THR A 128 -11.25 -23.40 -12.65
CA THR A 128 -12.09 -24.46 -13.23
C THR A 128 -12.12 -24.43 -14.75
N ASP A 129 -11.73 -23.32 -15.38
CA ASP A 129 -11.67 -23.20 -16.83
C ASP A 129 -10.42 -23.93 -17.40
N PRO A 130 -10.58 -25.00 -18.20
CA PRO A 130 -9.46 -25.73 -18.79
C PRO A 130 -8.58 -24.88 -19.71
N ALA A 131 -9.14 -23.86 -20.37
CA ALA A 131 -8.37 -22.97 -21.25
C ALA A 131 -7.44 -22.07 -20.44
N VAL A 132 -7.92 -21.54 -19.31
CA VAL A 132 -7.12 -20.71 -18.40
C VAL A 132 -6.04 -21.55 -17.72
N LEU A 133 -6.38 -22.77 -17.26
CA LEU A 133 -5.41 -23.72 -16.69
C LEU A 133 -4.26 -24.01 -17.67
N LYS A 134 -4.56 -24.21 -18.95
CA LYS A 134 -3.55 -24.43 -20.00
C LYS A 134 -2.66 -23.21 -20.21
N GLU A 135 -3.20 -21.99 -20.17
CA GLU A 135 -2.39 -20.77 -20.25
C GLU A 135 -1.51 -20.58 -19.01
N LEU A 136 -2.04 -20.88 -17.82
CA LEU A 136 -1.28 -20.84 -16.56
C LEU A 136 -0.13 -21.83 -16.57
N GLU A 137 -0.38 -23.08 -16.97
CA GLU A 137 0.64 -24.12 -17.08
C GLU A 137 1.75 -23.70 -18.06
N ALA A 138 1.38 -23.16 -19.23
CA ALA A 138 2.35 -22.66 -20.20
C ALA A 138 3.19 -21.48 -19.64
N ALA A 139 2.57 -20.57 -18.89
CA ALA A 139 3.28 -19.48 -18.22
C ALA A 139 4.24 -20.01 -17.13
N THR A 140 3.81 -20.99 -16.35
CA THR A 140 4.63 -21.63 -15.29
C THR A 140 5.81 -22.42 -15.85
N GLN A 141 5.68 -23.04 -17.03
CA GLN A 141 6.82 -23.67 -17.71
C GLN A 141 7.96 -22.68 -17.94
N ASN A 142 7.61 -21.44 -18.31
CA ASN A 142 8.51 -20.32 -18.51
C ASN A 142 8.86 -19.53 -17.23
N THR A 143 8.43 -19.99 -16.06
CA THR A 143 8.81 -19.42 -14.76
C THR A 143 9.92 -20.28 -14.16
N ASP A 144 11.08 -19.71 -13.82
CA ASP A 144 12.17 -20.46 -13.19
C ASP A 144 11.83 -20.78 -11.74
N HIS A 145 11.52 -19.74 -10.96
CA HIS A 145 11.29 -19.85 -9.52
C HIS A 145 10.00 -19.16 -9.10
N ILE A 146 9.34 -19.71 -8.08
CA ILE A 146 8.18 -19.16 -7.40
C ILE A 146 8.56 -18.95 -5.94
N LEU A 147 8.46 -17.74 -5.43
CA LEU A 147 8.81 -17.46 -4.04
C LEU A 147 7.59 -17.67 -3.14
N ALA A 148 7.83 -18.29 -1.99
CA ALA A 148 6.83 -18.50 -0.95
C ALA A 148 7.36 -18.02 0.40
N SER A 149 6.45 -17.62 1.29
CA SER A 149 6.79 -17.11 2.63
C SER A 149 7.17 -18.18 3.63
N SER A 150 6.75 -19.44 3.42
CA SER A 150 7.05 -20.56 4.31
C SER A 150 7.19 -21.90 3.59
N LYS A 151 7.99 -22.80 4.16
CA LYS A 151 8.06 -24.22 3.79
C LYS A 151 6.73 -24.96 3.99
N ASN A 152 5.95 -24.58 4.99
CA ASN A 152 4.68 -25.24 5.34
C ASN A 152 3.61 -25.07 4.24
N ILE A 153 3.71 -24.01 3.45
CA ILE A 153 2.80 -23.69 2.35
C ILE A 153 3.39 -23.97 0.97
N ARG A 154 4.58 -24.57 0.91
CA ARG A 154 5.30 -24.81 -0.35
C ARG A 154 4.48 -25.64 -1.34
N ASP A 155 3.82 -26.69 -0.85
CA ASP A 155 2.97 -27.54 -1.69
C ASP A 155 1.77 -26.76 -2.21
N ASN A 156 1.19 -25.87 -1.40
CA ASN A 156 0.04 -25.05 -1.79
C ASN A 156 0.42 -24.13 -2.95
N TYR A 157 1.62 -23.52 -2.91
CA TYR A 157 2.14 -22.71 -4.02
C TYR A 157 2.45 -23.57 -5.25
N ALA A 158 3.03 -24.76 -5.08
CA ALA A 158 3.29 -25.67 -6.19
C ALA A 158 1.99 -26.06 -6.90
N GLU A 159 0.94 -26.41 -6.13
CA GLU A 159 -0.39 -26.70 -6.65
C GLU A 159 -1.02 -25.47 -7.33
N ALA A 160 -0.99 -24.31 -6.67
CA ALA A 160 -1.58 -23.07 -7.17
C ALA A 160 -0.99 -22.59 -8.49
N PHE A 161 0.31 -22.78 -8.69
CA PHE A 161 0.99 -22.39 -9.92
C PHE A 161 1.11 -23.53 -10.93
N ILE A 162 0.63 -24.73 -10.63
CA ILE A 162 0.79 -25.92 -11.51
C ILE A 162 2.28 -26.15 -11.80
N ALA A 163 3.09 -26.07 -10.74
CA ALA A 163 4.54 -26.09 -10.82
C ALA A 163 5.11 -27.31 -10.06
N PRO A 164 6.24 -27.88 -10.53
CA PRO A 164 7.04 -28.77 -9.70
C PRO A 164 7.45 -28.08 -8.40
N LYS A 165 7.42 -28.80 -7.28
CA LYS A 165 7.72 -28.27 -5.94
C LYS A 165 9.13 -27.68 -5.86
N GLU A 166 10.05 -28.19 -6.66
CA GLU A 166 11.45 -27.75 -6.78
C GLU A 166 11.57 -26.31 -7.26
N LYS A 167 10.61 -25.83 -8.05
CA LYS A 167 10.55 -24.42 -8.48
C LYS A 167 10.13 -23.48 -7.36
N VAL A 168 9.50 -23.99 -6.29
CA VAL A 168 9.03 -23.16 -5.17
C VAL A 168 10.15 -22.97 -4.14
N ILE A 169 10.58 -21.72 -3.95
CA ILE A 169 11.65 -21.31 -3.04
C ILE A 169 11.04 -20.58 -1.84
N CYS A 170 11.21 -21.15 -0.65
CA CYS A 170 10.72 -20.56 0.60
C CYS A 170 11.76 -19.60 1.16
N ILE A 171 11.58 -18.30 0.89
CA ILE A 171 12.56 -17.25 1.21
C ILE A 171 11.93 -16.02 1.86
N GLY A 172 10.67 -16.11 2.30
CA GLY A 172 9.94 -14.98 2.90
C GLY A 172 9.26 -14.09 1.87
N CYS A 173 8.65 -13.01 2.33
CA CYS A 173 7.86 -12.10 1.49
C CYS A 173 8.35 -10.64 1.69
N PRO A 174 9.05 -10.03 0.70
CA PRO A 174 9.66 -8.71 0.86
C PRO A 174 8.71 -7.59 1.34
N GLN A 175 7.44 -7.62 0.93
CA GLN A 175 6.48 -6.59 1.35
C GLN A 175 6.18 -6.56 2.86
N VAL A 176 6.40 -7.65 3.59
CA VAL A 176 6.13 -7.71 5.04
C VAL A 176 7.32 -7.30 5.90
N ASP A 177 8.49 -7.06 5.30
CA ASP A 177 9.60 -6.38 5.98
C ASP A 177 9.13 -5.05 6.57
N TYR A 178 8.10 -4.45 5.96
CA TYR A 178 7.41 -3.27 6.49
C TYR A 178 7.02 -3.45 7.97
N PHE A 179 6.45 -4.57 8.42
CA PHE A 179 5.96 -4.70 9.79
C PHE A 179 7.07 -4.77 10.84
N PHE A 180 8.29 -5.16 10.45
CA PHE A 180 9.42 -5.35 11.35
C PHE A 180 10.35 -4.12 11.43
N ARG A 181 10.16 -3.14 10.55
CA ARG A 181 10.88 -1.86 10.60
C ARG A 181 10.37 -1.00 11.74
N LYS A 182 11.24 -0.10 12.24
CA LYS A 182 10.84 0.90 13.23
C LYS A 182 9.92 1.94 12.58
N HIS A 183 8.73 2.10 13.15
CA HIS A 183 7.75 3.11 12.75
C HIS A 183 7.35 3.99 13.93
N ASP A 184 7.01 5.24 13.66
CA ASP A 184 6.38 6.12 14.63
C ASP A 184 4.85 5.95 14.59
N ILE A 185 4.38 4.86 15.18
CA ILE A 185 2.95 4.51 15.22
C ILE A 185 2.17 5.58 15.99
N ALA A 186 2.77 6.19 17.01
CA ALA A 186 2.13 7.23 17.81
C ALA A 186 1.84 8.48 16.97
N ALA A 187 2.83 8.96 16.20
CA ALA A 187 2.62 10.07 15.27
C ALA A 187 1.56 9.76 14.22
N TRP A 188 1.49 8.52 13.72
CA TRP A 188 0.45 8.13 12.77
C TRP A 188 -0.95 8.08 13.39
N LYS A 189 -1.08 7.60 14.64
CA LYS A 189 -2.34 7.65 15.38
C LYS A 189 -2.76 9.10 15.66
N GLU A 190 -1.82 9.99 15.97
CA GLU A 190 -2.11 11.42 16.14
C GLU A 190 -2.59 12.06 14.84
N GLU A 191 -1.89 11.83 13.72
CA GLU A 191 -2.30 12.28 12.37
C GLU A 191 -3.73 11.80 12.04
N LEU A 192 -4.03 10.52 12.29
CA LEU A 192 -5.37 9.96 12.04
C LEU A 192 -6.43 10.60 12.95
N SER A 193 -6.07 10.93 14.19
CA SER A 193 -6.98 11.57 15.15
C SER A 193 -7.33 13.02 14.79
N GLU A 194 -6.57 13.67 13.90
CA GLU A 194 -6.95 14.99 13.37
C GLU A 194 -8.20 14.91 12.49
N GLN A 195 -8.41 13.76 11.84
CA GLN A 195 -9.57 13.44 11.02
C GLN A 195 -10.70 12.81 11.86
N TYR A 196 -10.34 12.00 12.86
CA TYR A 196 -11.28 11.30 13.74
C TYR A 196 -10.97 11.55 15.22
N PRO A 197 -11.27 12.73 15.78
CA PRO A 197 -10.92 13.08 17.16
C PRO A 197 -11.46 12.10 18.22
N GLU A 198 -12.60 11.49 17.95
CA GLU A 198 -13.29 10.52 18.78
C GLU A 198 -12.53 9.20 18.99
N MET A 199 -11.45 8.97 18.24
CA MET A 199 -10.57 7.81 18.42
C MET A 199 -9.60 7.97 19.60
N LYS A 200 -9.39 9.20 20.10
CA LYS A 200 -8.41 9.47 21.15
C LYS A 200 -8.76 8.69 22.42
N GLY A 201 -7.78 7.95 22.94
CA GLY A 201 -7.94 7.13 24.15
C GLY A 201 -8.59 5.76 23.92
N LYS A 202 -8.98 5.41 22.68
CA LYS A 202 -9.65 4.14 22.36
C LYS A 202 -8.71 3.16 21.65
N LYS A 203 -9.00 1.86 21.79
CA LYS A 203 -8.37 0.80 20.99
C LYS A 203 -8.94 0.84 19.56
N LEU A 204 -8.07 0.79 18.56
CA LEU A 204 -8.47 0.85 17.15
C LEU A 204 -8.86 -0.53 16.64
N VAL A 205 -10.08 -0.64 16.12
CA VAL A 205 -10.63 -1.88 15.57
C VAL A 205 -10.81 -1.71 14.08
N LEU A 206 -10.25 -2.61 13.26
CA LEU A 206 -10.42 -2.59 11.82
C LEU A 206 -11.33 -3.74 11.39
N TYR A 207 -12.50 -3.43 10.83
CA TYR A 207 -13.33 -4.38 10.11
C TYR A 207 -12.96 -4.38 8.63
N ALA A 208 -12.50 -5.52 8.13
CA ALA A 208 -12.01 -5.70 6.76
C ALA A 208 -12.57 -6.99 6.11
N PRO A 209 -13.86 -7.02 5.73
CA PRO A 209 -14.49 -8.19 5.12
C PRO A 209 -13.97 -8.47 3.70
N THR A 210 -13.99 -9.74 3.29
CA THR A 210 -13.62 -10.16 1.93
C THR A 210 -14.70 -9.78 0.92
N PHE A 211 -14.30 -9.35 -0.29
CA PHE A 211 -15.21 -9.25 -1.44
C PHE A 211 -15.89 -10.59 -1.78
N ARG A 212 -17.20 -10.56 -2.08
CA ARG A 212 -17.99 -11.75 -2.42
C ARG A 212 -18.18 -11.98 -3.91
N GLY A 213 -18.01 -10.96 -4.75
CA GLY A 213 -18.14 -11.10 -6.21
C GLY A 213 -19.56 -11.00 -6.75
N GLU A 214 -20.56 -11.00 -5.87
CA GLU A 214 -21.97 -10.90 -6.20
C GLU A 214 -22.58 -9.70 -5.48
N GLU A 215 -23.25 -8.81 -6.21
CA GLU A 215 -23.76 -7.54 -5.68
C GLU A 215 -24.66 -7.74 -4.44
N GLU A 216 -25.52 -8.76 -4.46
CA GLU A 216 -26.43 -9.10 -3.36
C GLU A 216 -25.65 -9.49 -2.09
N HIS A 217 -24.62 -10.32 -2.23
CA HIS A 217 -23.80 -10.78 -1.11
C HIS A 217 -22.85 -9.70 -0.61
N ASP A 218 -22.37 -8.82 -1.49
CA ASP A 218 -21.57 -7.66 -1.10
C ASP A 218 -22.38 -6.66 -0.26
N LYS A 219 -23.68 -6.46 -0.57
CA LYS A 219 -24.56 -5.61 0.26
C LYS A 219 -24.76 -6.20 1.67
N LYS A 220 -24.92 -7.53 1.75
CA LYS A 220 -25.08 -8.25 3.03
C LYS A 220 -23.88 -8.07 3.97
N LEU A 221 -22.66 -7.80 3.48
CA LEU A 221 -21.46 -7.59 4.32
C LEU A 221 -21.64 -6.46 5.35
N LEU A 222 -22.30 -5.37 4.95
CA LEU A 222 -22.56 -4.23 5.83
C LEU A 222 -23.89 -4.36 6.55
N GLU A 223 -24.91 -4.95 5.92
CA GLU A 223 -26.22 -5.20 6.56
C GLU A 223 -26.10 -6.18 7.74
N ALA A 224 -25.22 -7.18 7.62
CA ALA A 224 -24.98 -8.15 8.68
C ALA A 224 -24.13 -7.60 9.83
N PHE A 225 -23.52 -6.42 9.68
CA PHE A 225 -22.72 -5.77 10.71
C PHE A 225 -23.52 -4.62 11.32
N ASP A 226 -24.13 -4.85 12.49
CA ASP A 226 -24.88 -3.83 13.22
C ASP A 226 -23.93 -2.80 13.88
N PHE A 227 -23.64 -1.73 13.15
CA PHE A 227 -22.77 -0.64 13.57
C PHE A 227 -23.29 0.12 14.80
N ASP A 228 -24.61 0.24 14.95
CA ASP A 228 -25.22 0.95 16.07
C ASP A 228 -25.07 0.15 17.36
N ALA A 229 -25.29 -1.16 17.31
CA ALA A 229 -25.03 -2.05 18.43
C ALA A 229 -23.54 -2.06 18.82
N PHE A 230 -22.63 -2.12 17.85
CA PHE A 230 -21.19 -2.03 18.12
C PHE A 230 -20.85 -0.70 18.84
N GLN A 231 -21.32 0.42 18.29
CA GLN A 231 -21.02 1.74 18.85
C GLN A 231 -21.61 1.92 20.25
N LYS A 232 -22.82 1.40 20.48
CA LYS A 232 -23.48 1.46 21.79
C LYS A 232 -22.77 0.61 22.85
N GLU A 233 -22.38 -0.62 22.50
CA GLU A 233 -21.91 -1.61 23.47
C GLU A 233 -20.38 -1.61 23.66
N LEU A 234 -19.62 -1.13 22.67
CA LEU A 234 -18.15 -1.16 22.64
C LEU A 234 -17.53 0.22 22.37
N GLY A 235 -18.31 1.22 21.96
CA GLY A 235 -17.79 2.50 21.49
C GLY A 235 -17.14 3.39 22.54
N GLU A 236 -17.25 3.06 23.84
CA GLU A 236 -16.49 3.74 24.90
C GLU A 236 -15.00 3.39 24.83
N ASP A 237 -14.68 2.10 24.69
CA ASP A 237 -13.31 1.57 24.69
C ASP A 237 -12.70 1.41 23.29
N TYR A 238 -13.55 1.25 22.27
CA TYR A 238 -13.14 0.87 20.92
C TYR A 238 -13.56 1.92 19.89
N PHE A 239 -12.68 2.16 18.92
CA PHE A 239 -12.96 2.98 17.74
C PHE A 239 -12.97 2.11 16.49
N LEU A 240 -14.14 2.02 15.83
CA LEU A 240 -14.36 1.18 14.67
C LEU A 240 -13.95 1.89 13.37
N MET A 241 -13.10 1.22 12.60
CA MET A 241 -12.71 1.58 11.26
C MET A 241 -13.17 0.49 10.30
N VAL A 242 -13.68 0.87 9.12
CA VAL A 242 -14.14 -0.08 8.10
C VAL A 242 -13.31 0.08 6.84
N ARG A 243 -12.75 -1.01 6.33
CA ARG A 243 -12.05 -1.04 5.05
C ARG A 243 -12.67 -2.08 4.15
N LEU A 244 -13.40 -1.62 3.13
CA LEU A 244 -13.93 -2.49 2.09
C LEU A 244 -12.87 -2.74 1.01
N HIS A 245 -13.09 -3.80 0.23
CA HIS A 245 -12.31 -4.04 -0.98
C HIS A 245 -12.71 -3.00 -2.05
N PRO A 246 -11.76 -2.43 -2.84
CA PRO A 246 -12.08 -1.42 -3.86
C PRO A 246 -13.06 -1.86 -4.96
N GLN A 247 -13.26 -3.18 -5.13
CA GLN A 247 -14.24 -3.74 -6.08
C GLN A 247 -15.67 -3.76 -5.52
N ILE A 248 -15.87 -3.56 -4.21
CA ILE A 248 -17.20 -3.44 -3.60
C ILE A 248 -17.74 -2.04 -3.91
N GLN A 249 -18.54 -1.92 -4.96
CA GLN A 249 -19.20 -0.66 -5.34
C GLN A 249 -20.62 -0.55 -4.78
N SER A 250 -21.21 -1.67 -4.38
CA SER A 250 -22.62 -1.80 -4.01
C SER A 250 -22.91 -1.50 -2.55
N ALA A 251 -21.92 -1.65 -1.68
CA ALA A 251 -22.04 -1.43 -0.24
C ALA A 251 -21.44 -0.06 0.13
N LYS A 252 -22.21 0.78 0.84
CA LYS A 252 -21.74 2.09 1.34
C LYS A 252 -21.50 2.00 2.84
N VAL A 253 -20.25 2.24 3.25
CA VAL A 253 -19.90 2.38 4.68
C VAL A 253 -20.74 3.53 5.27
N PRO A 254 -21.43 3.33 6.40
CA PRO A 254 -22.19 4.39 7.05
C PRO A 254 -21.32 5.61 7.36
N GLU A 255 -21.87 6.82 7.22
CA GLU A 255 -21.15 8.08 7.53
C GLU A 255 -20.78 8.20 9.00
N THR A 256 -21.46 7.45 9.87
CA THR A 256 -21.23 7.38 11.31
C THR A 256 -19.98 6.58 11.69
N VAL A 257 -19.30 5.94 10.74
CA VAL A 257 -18.14 5.06 10.98
C VAL A 257 -16.96 5.48 10.11
N ALA A 258 -15.75 5.34 10.63
CA ALA A 258 -14.55 5.75 9.94
C ALA A 258 -14.24 4.86 8.73
N ASN A 259 -14.46 5.39 7.52
CA ASN A 259 -14.22 4.67 6.27
C ASN A 259 -12.75 4.76 5.83
N MET A 260 -12.04 3.63 5.90
CA MET A 260 -10.64 3.44 5.54
C MET A 260 -10.43 2.72 4.20
N THR A 261 -11.48 2.58 3.38
CA THR A 261 -11.43 1.91 2.07
C THR A 261 -10.37 2.52 1.16
N ASP A 262 -10.30 3.85 1.12
CA ASP A 262 -9.33 4.60 0.31
C ASP A 262 -8.04 4.96 1.05
N TYR A 263 -7.81 4.40 2.25
CA TYR A 263 -6.58 4.66 3.00
C TYR A 263 -5.37 4.16 2.18
N PRO A 264 -4.40 5.01 1.82
CA PRO A 264 -3.42 4.69 0.78
C PRO A 264 -2.49 3.53 1.10
N ASN A 265 -2.08 3.38 2.37
CA ASN A 265 -1.14 2.34 2.79
C ASN A 265 -1.81 1.41 3.81
N VAL A 266 -2.24 0.24 3.34
CA VAL A 266 -2.89 -0.77 4.20
C VAL A 266 -1.99 -1.26 5.33
N ARG A 267 -0.67 -1.37 5.12
CA ARG A 267 0.25 -1.84 6.17
C ARG A 267 0.44 -0.81 7.27
N LYS A 268 0.50 0.49 6.92
CA LYS A 268 0.46 1.60 7.90
C LYS A 268 -0.81 1.50 8.75
N LEU A 269 -1.96 1.26 8.13
CA LEU A 269 -3.24 1.09 8.82
C LEU A 269 -3.19 -0.11 9.78
N LEU A 270 -2.74 -1.27 9.31
CA LEU A 270 -2.60 -2.48 10.14
C LEU A 270 -1.66 -2.27 11.33
N CYS A 271 -0.55 -1.54 11.17
CA CYS A 271 0.35 -1.20 12.29
C CYS A 271 -0.34 -0.38 13.38
N MET A 272 -1.31 0.47 13.03
CA MET A 272 -2.08 1.26 14.00
C MET A 272 -3.23 0.47 14.62
N THR A 273 -3.80 -0.51 13.90
CA THR A 273 -4.90 -1.35 14.37
C THR A 273 -4.49 -2.18 15.59
N ASP A 274 -5.33 -2.17 16.63
CA ASP A 274 -5.14 -2.95 17.84
C ASP A 274 -5.89 -4.29 17.76
N ILE A 275 -7.06 -4.34 17.10
CA ILE A 275 -7.84 -5.56 16.84
C ILE A 275 -8.29 -5.61 15.38
N LEU A 276 -8.08 -6.74 14.71
CA LEU A 276 -8.59 -6.98 13.36
C LEU A 276 -9.86 -7.84 13.41
N ILE A 277 -10.96 -7.34 12.84
CA ILE A 277 -12.14 -8.12 12.50
C ILE A 277 -12.07 -8.43 11.00
N ALA A 278 -11.82 -9.68 10.67
CA ALA A 278 -11.77 -10.18 9.29
C ALA A 278 -12.80 -11.31 9.12
N ASP A 279 -12.76 -11.99 7.98
CA ASP A 279 -13.54 -13.20 7.73
C ASP A 279 -12.64 -14.29 7.12
N TYR A 280 -12.57 -14.34 5.80
CA TYR A 280 -11.82 -15.32 5.04
C TYR A 280 -10.57 -14.69 4.39
N SER A 281 -10.21 -13.46 4.75
CA SER A 281 -9.23 -12.64 4.02
C SER A 281 -7.78 -12.99 4.33
N SER A 282 -6.89 -12.91 3.33
CA SER A 282 -5.44 -13.01 3.50
C SER A 282 -4.85 -11.86 4.34
N ILE A 283 -5.62 -10.79 4.57
CA ILE A 283 -5.22 -9.71 5.49
C ILE A 283 -4.97 -10.23 6.91
N ALA A 284 -5.66 -11.29 7.34
CA ALA A 284 -5.41 -11.95 8.61
C ALA A 284 -4.02 -12.59 8.67
N VAL A 285 -3.49 -13.07 7.54
CA VAL A 285 -2.13 -13.63 7.45
C VAL A 285 -1.10 -12.53 7.66
N GLU A 286 -1.25 -11.37 7.00
CA GLU A 286 -0.35 -10.23 7.21
C GLU A 286 -0.44 -9.70 8.64
N TYR A 287 -1.65 -9.50 9.17
CA TYR A 287 -1.86 -8.95 10.50
C TYR A 287 -1.38 -9.89 11.63
N SER A 288 -1.39 -11.21 11.41
CA SER A 288 -0.88 -12.18 12.39
C SER A 288 0.60 -11.96 12.74
N LEU A 289 1.39 -11.35 11.85
CA LEU A 289 2.78 -10.99 12.12
C LEU A 289 2.94 -9.94 13.23
N LEU A 290 1.90 -9.13 13.49
CA LEU A 290 1.89 -8.16 14.58
C LEU A 290 1.59 -8.80 15.94
N ASN A 291 1.22 -10.09 15.96
CA ASN A 291 0.84 -10.86 17.14
C ASN A 291 -0.24 -10.15 18.00
N ARG A 292 -1.31 -9.72 17.33
CA ARG A 292 -2.44 -8.98 17.91
C ARG A 292 -3.76 -9.73 17.71
N PRO A 293 -4.81 -9.43 18.49
CA PRO A 293 -6.10 -10.12 18.37
C PRO A 293 -6.71 -10.05 16.97
N ILE A 294 -7.17 -11.20 16.49
CA ILE A 294 -7.94 -11.37 15.25
C ILE A 294 -9.26 -12.02 15.62
N ILE A 295 -10.37 -11.50 15.10
CA ILE A 295 -11.71 -12.09 15.21
C ILE A 295 -12.22 -12.34 13.79
N LEU A 296 -12.77 -13.53 13.55
CA LEU A 296 -13.35 -13.90 12.25
C LEU A 296 -14.88 -13.77 12.28
N TYR A 297 -15.40 -12.68 11.74
CA TYR A 297 -16.84 -12.41 11.60
C TYR A 297 -17.40 -13.10 10.36
N ALA A 298 -17.79 -14.36 10.51
CA ALA A 298 -18.16 -15.28 9.43
C ALA A 298 -19.68 -15.48 9.34
N PHE A 299 -20.45 -14.38 9.26
CA PHE A 299 -21.92 -14.41 9.25
C PHE A 299 -22.54 -15.23 8.10
N ASP A 300 -21.80 -15.44 7.01
CA ASP A 300 -22.22 -16.16 5.81
C ASP A 300 -21.41 -17.45 5.58
N LYS A 301 -20.82 -18.04 6.64
CA LYS A 301 -19.90 -19.18 6.57
C LYS A 301 -20.39 -20.34 5.69
N ASP A 302 -21.64 -20.76 5.88
CA ASP A 302 -22.20 -21.89 5.13
C ASP A 302 -22.29 -21.58 3.63
N TRP A 303 -22.73 -20.37 3.27
CA TRP A 303 -22.77 -19.93 1.89
C TRP A 303 -21.36 -19.81 1.32
N TYR A 304 -20.45 -19.16 2.04
CA TYR A 304 -19.08 -18.93 1.60
C TYR A 304 -18.35 -20.25 1.34
N LEU A 305 -18.43 -21.21 2.27
CA LEU A 305 -17.82 -22.53 2.10
C LEU A 305 -18.45 -23.36 0.97
N SER A 306 -19.71 -23.10 0.62
CA SER A 306 -20.38 -23.77 -0.50
C SER A 306 -20.01 -23.22 -1.88
N LYS A 307 -19.57 -21.95 -1.94
CA LYS A 307 -19.31 -21.20 -3.18
C LYS A 307 -17.83 -20.94 -3.44
N ASP A 308 -17.03 -20.80 -2.39
CA ASP A 308 -15.63 -20.40 -2.51
C ASP A 308 -14.75 -21.54 -3.03
N ARG A 309 -13.61 -21.13 -3.56
CA ARG A 309 -12.52 -21.93 -4.14
C ARG A 309 -11.95 -22.99 -3.18
N GLY A 310 -12.35 -22.95 -1.91
CA GLY A 310 -11.92 -23.82 -0.84
C GLY A 310 -10.69 -23.29 -0.10
N PHE A 311 -10.45 -23.83 1.08
CA PHE A 311 -9.26 -23.55 1.89
C PHE A 311 -8.22 -24.67 1.70
N TYR A 312 -6.93 -24.34 1.85
CA TYR A 312 -5.88 -25.37 1.88
C TYR A 312 -5.86 -26.15 3.20
N PHE A 313 -6.34 -25.51 4.26
CA PHE A 313 -6.42 -26.05 5.61
C PHE A 313 -7.87 -25.98 6.11
N ASP A 314 -8.22 -26.83 7.07
CA ASP A 314 -9.49 -26.78 7.77
C ASP A 314 -9.69 -25.39 8.43
N TYR A 315 -10.65 -24.61 7.93
CA TYR A 315 -10.86 -23.21 8.31
C TYR A 315 -11.08 -23.05 9.82
N GLU A 316 -11.92 -23.90 10.42
CA GLU A 316 -12.27 -23.79 11.84
C GLU A 316 -11.11 -24.18 12.75
N LYS A 317 -10.33 -25.20 12.36
CA LYS A 317 -9.18 -25.66 13.18
C LYS A 317 -7.97 -24.77 13.07
N THR A 318 -7.80 -24.10 11.93
CA THR A 318 -6.61 -23.28 11.65
C THR A 318 -6.85 -21.78 11.81
N ALA A 319 -8.07 -21.36 12.15
CA ALA A 319 -8.40 -19.96 12.37
C ALA A 319 -7.47 -19.30 13.40
N PRO A 320 -6.91 -18.09 13.11
CA PRO A 320 -6.05 -17.36 14.04
C PRO A 320 -6.77 -16.85 15.29
N GLY A 321 -8.10 -16.93 15.36
CA GLY A 321 -8.89 -16.40 16.45
C GLY A 321 -10.32 -16.96 16.48
N PRO A 322 -11.16 -16.45 17.39
CA PRO A 322 -12.56 -16.86 17.47
C PRO A 322 -13.31 -16.61 16.17
N ILE A 323 -14.17 -17.57 15.79
CA ILE A 323 -15.12 -17.43 14.69
C ILE A 323 -16.47 -17.10 15.32
N VAL A 324 -17.06 -15.98 14.90
CA VAL A 324 -18.36 -15.50 15.36
C VAL A 324 -19.25 -15.26 14.15
N GLU A 325 -20.56 -15.49 14.29
CA GLU A 325 -21.50 -15.49 13.15
C GLU A 325 -22.56 -14.38 13.25
N ASN A 326 -22.61 -13.65 14.37
CA ASN A 326 -23.54 -12.54 14.58
C ASN A 326 -22.95 -11.47 15.51
N MET A 327 -23.62 -10.30 15.56
CA MET A 327 -23.13 -9.14 16.33
C MET A 327 -23.08 -9.39 17.84
N GLN A 328 -24.02 -10.16 18.40
CA GLN A 328 -24.03 -10.43 19.84
C GLN A 328 -22.81 -11.25 20.25
N ASP A 329 -22.48 -12.29 19.48
CA ASP A 329 -21.27 -13.11 19.70
C ASP A 329 -19.99 -12.28 19.55
N LEU A 330 -19.95 -11.34 18.59
CA LEU A 330 -18.83 -10.41 18.43
C LEU A 330 -18.67 -9.51 19.65
N ILE A 331 -19.76 -8.91 20.14
CA ILE A 331 -19.76 -8.05 21.32
C ILE A 331 -19.31 -8.84 22.56
N ASP A 332 -19.86 -10.04 22.77
CA ASP A 332 -19.50 -10.88 23.91
C ASP A 332 -18.05 -11.33 23.83
N CYS A 333 -17.56 -11.67 22.64
CA CYS A 333 -16.15 -11.99 22.41
C CYS A 333 -15.24 -10.81 22.78
N MET A 334 -15.60 -9.58 22.38
CA MET A 334 -14.80 -8.38 22.64
C MET A 334 -14.85 -7.92 24.09
N LYS A 335 -16.01 -7.96 24.75
CA LYS A 335 -16.14 -7.59 26.18
C LYS A 335 -15.39 -8.55 27.09
N ASN A 336 -15.34 -9.83 26.73
CA ASN A 336 -14.70 -10.88 27.52
C ASN A 336 -13.27 -11.21 27.04
N GLU A 337 -12.74 -10.47 26.05
CA GLU A 337 -11.43 -10.68 25.44
C GLU A 337 -11.16 -12.14 25.03
N GLN A 338 -12.13 -12.79 24.39
CA GLN A 338 -12.12 -14.23 24.07
C GLN A 338 -11.27 -14.59 22.85
N TRP A 339 -10.00 -14.18 22.85
CA TRP A 339 -9.01 -14.55 21.82
C TRP A 339 -7.78 -15.20 22.44
N ASP A 340 -7.09 -16.01 21.64
CA ASP A 340 -5.86 -16.69 22.04
C ASP A 340 -4.72 -16.28 21.12
N LEU A 341 -3.78 -15.47 21.63
CA LEU A 341 -2.62 -15.02 20.85
C LEU A 341 -1.70 -16.19 20.44
N LYS A 342 -1.74 -17.34 21.13
CA LYS A 342 -1.00 -18.53 20.67
C LYS A 342 -1.54 -19.08 19.37
N LYS A 343 -2.85 -18.95 19.11
CA LYS A 343 -3.44 -19.30 17.81
C LYS A 343 -3.00 -18.33 16.72
N VAL A 344 -2.93 -17.03 17.02
CA VAL A 344 -2.40 -16.02 16.09
C VAL A 344 -0.94 -16.32 15.74
N GLU A 345 -0.10 -16.57 16.74
CA GLU A 345 1.31 -16.95 16.57
C GLU A 345 1.46 -18.24 15.75
N SER A 346 0.69 -19.29 16.09
CA SER A 346 0.69 -20.55 15.35
C SER A 346 0.28 -20.38 13.88
N PHE A 347 -0.73 -19.55 13.63
CA PHE A 347 -1.18 -19.19 12.29
C PHE A 347 -0.12 -18.39 11.52
N ALA A 348 0.55 -17.45 12.18
CA ALA A 348 1.65 -16.69 11.59
C ALA A 348 2.80 -17.63 11.16
N HIS A 349 3.19 -18.58 12.01
CA HIS A 349 4.22 -19.58 11.73
C HIS A 349 3.82 -20.62 10.68
N LEU A 350 2.53 -20.94 10.56
CA LEU A 350 2.02 -21.76 9.46
C LEU A 350 2.31 -21.09 8.11
N HIS A 351 2.21 -19.77 8.05
CA HIS A 351 2.34 -19.02 6.79
C HIS A 351 3.71 -18.37 6.59
N ASN A 352 4.57 -18.28 7.61
CA ASN A 352 5.83 -17.54 7.54
C ASN A 352 6.98 -18.27 8.27
N ASP A 353 8.12 -18.37 7.59
CA ASP A 353 9.35 -18.90 8.20
C ASP A 353 10.20 -17.80 8.87
N TYR A 354 9.99 -16.52 8.48
CA TYR A 354 10.83 -15.40 8.88
C TYR A 354 10.01 -14.29 9.52
N PHE A 355 10.54 -13.74 10.62
CA PHE A 355 9.93 -12.68 11.43
C PHE A 355 10.95 -11.54 11.61
N ASP A 356 11.43 -10.99 10.50
CA ASP A 356 12.42 -9.92 10.43
C ASP A 356 12.18 -9.02 9.22
N ASP A 357 12.93 -7.93 9.09
CA ASP A 357 12.86 -6.98 7.98
C ASP A 357 13.83 -7.28 6.83
N LYS A 358 14.23 -8.54 6.67
CA LYS A 358 15.32 -8.96 5.76
C LYS A 358 14.88 -9.79 4.57
N SER A 359 13.59 -9.83 4.22
CA SER A 359 13.12 -10.63 3.09
C SER A 359 13.57 -10.10 1.74
N ALA A 360 13.56 -8.77 1.55
CA ALA A 360 14.16 -8.16 0.37
C ALA A 360 15.66 -8.47 0.27
N GLU A 361 16.39 -8.38 1.39
CA GLU A 361 17.81 -8.72 1.48
C GLU A 361 18.06 -10.19 1.09
N ARG A 362 17.27 -11.14 1.62
CA ARG A 362 17.39 -12.56 1.27
C ARG A 362 17.16 -12.79 -0.22
N VAL A 363 16.15 -12.15 -0.83
CA VAL A 363 15.90 -12.27 -2.28
C VAL A 363 17.06 -11.69 -3.10
N VAL A 364 17.55 -10.50 -2.73
CA VAL A 364 18.69 -9.87 -3.44
C VAL A 364 19.96 -10.70 -3.29
N ASP A 365 20.24 -11.25 -2.11
CA ASP A 365 21.36 -12.17 -1.90
C ASP A 365 21.23 -13.44 -2.74
N TYR A 366 20.02 -13.97 -2.91
CA TYR A 366 19.79 -15.20 -3.67
C TYR A 366 20.13 -15.04 -5.15
N TYR A 367 19.68 -13.95 -5.77
CA TYR A 367 19.84 -13.74 -7.21
C TYR A 367 21.10 -12.96 -7.57
N PHE A 368 21.59 -12.10 -6.67
CA PHE A 368 22.63 -11.12 -6.96
C PHE A 368 23.80 -11.13 -5.96
N GLY A 369 23.75 -11.95 -4.91
CA GLY A 369 24.85 -12.12 -3.97
C GLY A 369 26.01 -12.87 -4.60
N ASN A 370 27.24 -12.35 -4.44
CA ASN A 370 28.49 -12.98 -4.89
C ASN A 370 28.83 -14.27 -4.10
N GLY A 371 27.98 -15.30 -4.18
CA GLY A 371 28.24 -16.63 -3.61
C GLY A 371 27.92 -16.78 -2.12
N LYS A 372 27.13 -15.89 -1.50
CA LYS A 372 26.57 -16.17 -0.17
C LYS A 372 25.55 -17.31 -0.30
N LYS A 373 25.89 -18.48 0.27
CA LYS A 373 24.94 -19.58 0.46
C LYS A 373 23.80 -19.11 1.36
N LEU A 374 22.57 -19.14 0.84
CA LEU A 374 21.34 -18.97 1.61
C LEU A 374 20.91 -20.31 2.26
N PRO A 375 20.02 -20.30 3.27
CA PRO A 375 19.95 -21.30 4.35
C PRO A 375 19.59 -22.75 3.96
N ASN A 376 19.37 -23.07 2.68
CA ASN A 376 19.23 -24.47 2.26
C ASN A 376 20.57 -25.25 2.28
N SER A 377 21.66 -24.65 2.77
CA SER A 377 23.00 -25.27 2.78
C SER A 377 23.50 -25.71 4.16
N VAL A 378 22.72 -25.49 5.21
CA VAL A 378 22.95 -26.05 6.55
C VAL A 378 21.77 -26.97 6.83
N SER A 379 22.05 -28.18 7.34
CA SER A 379 21.09 -29.23 7.69
C SER A 379 19.68 -28.69 7.91
N GLU A 380 18.75 -29.11 7.06
CA GLU A 380 17.34 -28.72 7.12
C GLU A 380 16.88 -28.71 8.58
N PRO A 381 16.46 -27.58 9.16
CA PRO A 381 15.71 -27.66 10.41
C PRO A 381 14.50 -28.53 10.11
N GLU A 382 14.30 -29.59 10.89
CA GLU A 382 13.10 -30.41 10.79
C GLU A 382 11.88 -29.48 10.81
N PRO A 383 10.84 -29.77 9.98
CA PRO A 383 9.63 -28.97 9.99
C PRO A 383 9.14 -28.86 11.44
N PHE A 384 9.10 -27.64 11.97
CA PHE A 384 8.72 -27.40 13.37
C PHE A 384 7.31 -27.94 13.68
N TYR A 385 6.48 -28.18 12.65
CA TYR A 385 5.14 -28.75 12.79
C TYR A 385 4.71 -29.59 11.57
N GLU A 386 5.17 -30.84 11.48
CA GLU A 386 4.51 -31.85 10.62
C GLU A 386 3.02 -32.03 10.98
N GLU A 387 2.63 -31.63 12.20
CA GLU A 387 1.25 -31.65 12.71
C GLU A 387 0.24 -30.99 11.77
N TRP A 388 0.59 -29.92 11.05
CA TRP A 388 -0.40 -29.21 10.23
C TRP A 388 -0.89 -29.99 9.02
N ASN A 389 -0.14 -31.02 8.59
CA ASN A 389 -0.59 -31.93 7.54
C ASN A 389 -1.88 -32.64 7.93
N GLN A 390 -2.15 -32.84 9.23
CA GLN A 390 -3.38 -33.46 9.71
C GLN A 390 -4.63 -32.61 9.46
N TYR A 391 -4.46 -31.29 9.35
CA TYR A 391 -5.53 -30.33 9.09
C TYR A 391 -5.74 -30.06 7.61
N ARG A 392 -4.94 -30.66 6.71
CA ARG A 392 -5.27 -30.67 5.28
C ARG A 392 -6.54 -31.49 5.06
N PRO A 393 -7.53 -30.97 4.30
CA PRO A 393 -8.74 -31.72 3.99
C PRO A 393 -8.39 -33.09 3.36
N LYS A 394 -8.82 -34.19 3.98
CA LYS A 394 -8.72 -35.53 3.40
C LYS A 394 -9.66 -35.61 2.20
N HIS A 395 -9.17 -35.34 0.99
CA HIS A 395 -10.03 -35.31 -0.19
C HIS A 395 -10.68 -36.66 -0.45
N ARG A 396 -12.00 -36.76 -0.21
CA ARG A 396 -12.87 -37.68 -0.93
C ARG A 396 -13.17 -37.02 -2.29
N ARG A 397 -12.23 -37.11 -3.24
CA ARG A 397 -12.44 -36.62 -4.61
C ARG A 397 -13.70 -37.29 -5.19
N LYS A 398 -14.74 -36.52 -5.54
CA LYS A 398 -15.66 -36.96 -6.60
C LYS A 398 -14.81 -37.00 -7.87
N LYS A 399 -14.54 -38.21 -8.36
CA LYS A 399 -13.84 -38.48 -9.62
C LYS A 399 -14.48 -37.66 -10.74
N ASN A 400 -13.74 -36.73 -11.32
CA ASN A 400 -14.04 -36.19 -12.63
C ASN A 400 -13.29 -37.08 -13.64
N PRO A 401 -13.96 -37.85 -14.52
CA PRO A 401 -13.27 -38.87 -15.33
C PRO A 401 -12.27 -38.37 -16.38
N ASP A 402 -12.20 -37.07 -16.68
CA ASP A 402 -11.52 -36.59 -17.89
C ASP A 402 -10.30 -35.67 -17.67
N SER A 403 -9.70 -35.63 -16.48
CA SER A 403 -8.41 -34.91 -16.31
C SER A 403 -7.23 -35.83 -16.65
N ILE A 404 -6.65 -35.62 -17.83
CA ILE A 404 -5.42 -36.28 -18.36
C ILE A 404 -4.17 -35.76 -17.63
N SER A 405 -4.09 -35.93 -16.31
CA SER A 405 -2.89 -35.58 -15.54
C SER A 405 -2.59 -36.61 -14.45
N GLN A 406 -2.60 -37.88 -14.86
CA GLN A 406 -2.22 -38.98 -13.97
C GLN A 406 -1.45 -40.10 -14.69
N ASN A 407 -0.45 -39.74 -15.49
CA ASN A 407 0.46 -40.72 -16.10
C ASN A 407 1.94 -40.29 -16.11
N ILE A 408 2.36 -39.46 -15.16
CA ILE A 408 3.79 -39.28 -14.86
C ILE A 408 3.90 -39.21 -13.34
N PHE A 409 4.74 -40.06 -12.76
CA PHE A 409 5.00 -40.25 -11.32
C PHE A 409 4.08 -41.25 -10.57
N ASP A 410 4.07 -42.49 -11.03
CA ASP A 410 3.98 -43.66 -10.14
C ASP A 410 5.08 -44.66 -10.54
N ASN A 411 6.30 -44.42 -10.05
CA ASN A 411 7.35 -45.43 -9.88
C ASN A 411 8.55 -44.81 -9.16
N ALA A 412 8.40 -44.52 -7.86
CA ALA A 412 9.54 -44.43 -6.96
C ALA A 412 9.08 -44.56 -5.49
N SER A 413 9.73 -45.48 -4.78
CA SER A 413 9.75 -45.67 -3.32
C SER A 413 8.59 -46.46 -2.68
N GLY A 414 8.96 -47.59 -2.06
CA GLY A 414 8.12 -48.36 -1.17
C GLY A 414 8.77 -48.57 0.21
N LYS A 415 7.97 -49.18 1.12
CA LYS A 415 8.29 -49.73 2.48
C LYS A 415 8.47 -48.67 3.61
N GLY A 416 8.08 -48.87 4.87
CA GLY A 416 7.60 -50.04 5.65
C GLY A 416 7.19 -49.65 7.10
N GLN A 417 6.76 -50.63 7.91
CA GLN A 417 5.98 -50.53 9.17
C GLN A 417 6.78 -50.53 10.51
N ASN A 418 6.07 -50.12 11.60
CA ASN A 418 6.02 -50.62 13.01
C ASN A 418 6.95 -50.10 14.14
N GLY A 419 6.34 -49.84 15.32
CA GLY A 419 6.97 -49.87 16.67
C GLY A 419 6.01 -49.53 17.85
N LYS A 420 5.91 -50.41 18.87
CA LYS A 420 5.17 -50.27 20.15
C LYS A 420 6.14 -50.32 21.37
N LEU A 421 5.76 -49.76 22.53
CA LEU A 421 6.51 -49.64 23.80
C LEU A 421 6.14 -50.70 24.88
N PRO A 422 7.00 -51.02 25.88
CA PRO A 422 6.64 -51.85 27.05
C PRO A 422 6.84 -51.22 28.46
N GLU A 423 6.09 -51.74 29.44
CA GLU A 423 6.14 -51.49 30.92
C GLU A 423 6.56 -52.74 31.72
N LYS A 424 7.20 -52.55 32.90
CA LYS A 424 6.89 -53.13 34.24
C LYS A 424 8.13 -53.41 35.11
N TRP A 425 8.09 -53.03 36.41
CA TRP A 425 8.86 -53.67 37.50
C TRP A 425 8.07 -53.69 38.83
N SER A 426 8.17 -54.81 39.58
CA SER A 426 7.50 -55.12 40.85
C SER A 426 8.43 -54.99 42.07
N THR A 427 7.80 -54.84 43.23
CA THR A 427 8.30 -54.36 44.53
C THR A 427 9.06 -55.39 45.37
N GLN A 428 10.36 -55.16 45.58
CA GLN A 428 11.11 -55.56 46.78
C GLN A 428 12.25 -54.58 47.16
N ASP A 429 12.56 -53.58 46.32
CA ASP A 429 13.53 -52.50 46.62
C ASP A 429 12.91 -51.21 47.19
N ALA A 430 11.59 -51.19 47.45
CA ALA A 430 10.85 -49.97 47.73
C ALA A 430 11.21 -49.31 49.08
N GLU A 431 11.42 -50.08 50.15
CA GLU A 431 11.63 -49.49 51.49
C GLU A 431 13.05 -48.91 51.68
N ALA A 432 14.07 -49.57 51.12
CA ALA A 432 15.43 -49.04 51.11
C ALA A 432 15.55 -47.79 50.20
N ALA A 433 14.86 -47.81 49.05
CA ALA A 433 14.78 -46.66 48.16
C ALA A 433 14.05 -45.48 48.80
N VAL A 434 12.95 -45.70 49.52
CA VAL A 434 12.18 -44.62 50.17
C VAL A 434 12.98 -43.93 51.27
N SER A 435 13.70 -44.68 52.11
CA SER A 435 14.50 -44.07 53.20
C SER A 435 15.71 -43.28 52.67
N SER A 436 16.40 -43.80 51.64
CA SER A 436 17.45 -43.06 50.93
C SER A 436 16.90 -41.83 50.21
N TRP A 437 15.73 -41.96 49.58
CA TRP A 437 15.06 -40.88 48.85
C TRP A 437 14.60 -39.74 49.77
N GLU A 438 14.09 -40.03 50.96
CA GLU A 438 13.68 -39.01 51.94
C GLU A 438 14.86 -38.19 52.48
N SER A 439 16.01 -38.83 52.70
CA SER A 439 17.27 -38.16 53.09
C SER A 439 17.78 -37.22 52.00
N GLU A 440 17.80 -37.70 50.75
CA GLU A 440 18.20 -36.91 49.58
C GLU A 440 17.23 -35.73 49.35
N ARG A 441 15.92 -35.96 49.53
CA ARG A 441 14.87 -34.94 49.37
C ARG A 441 14.94 -33.85 50.43
N LYS A 442 15.37 -34.17 51.67
CA LYS A 442 15.67 -33.16 52.71
C LYS A 442 16.89 -32.31 52.36
N LYS A 443 17.95 -32.90 51.81
CA LYS A 443 19.14 -32.16 51.34
C LYS A 443 18.81 -31.27 50.14
N GLN A 444 18.02 -31.77 49.19
CA GLN A 444 17.57 -30.99 48.04
C GLN A 444 16.64 -29.84 48.45
N ARG A 445 15.70 -30.04 49.38
CA ARG A 445 14.85 -28.97 49.92
C ARG A 445 15.65 -27.83 50.56
N LYS A 446 16.71 -28.15 51.31
CA LYS A 446 17.60 -27.12 51.89
C LYS A 446 18.36 -26.35 50.80
N LYS A 447 18.88 -27.03 49.78
CA LYS A 447 19.53 -26.36 48.63
C LYS A 447 18.53 -25.51 47.82
N GLN A 448 17.30 -25.98 47.65
CA GLN A 448 16.23 -25.25 46.95
C GLN A 448 15.85 -23.99 47.72
N GLN A 449 15.64 -24.08 49.04
CA GLN A 449 15.33 -22.93 49.89
C GLN A 449 16.46 -21.90 49.91
N GLN A 450 17.72 -22.35 49.83
CA GLN A 450 18.86 -21.44 49.76
C GLN A 450 19.00 -20.76 48.40
N LYS A 451 18.69 -21.47 47.29
CA LYS A 451 18.62 -20.87 45.96
C LYS A 451 17.49 -19.83 45.85
N VAL A 452 16.31 -20.12 46.39
CA VAL A 452 15.17 -19.18 46.40
C VAL A 452 15.53 -17.90 47.14
N LYS A 453 16.17 -17.99 48.32
CA LYS A 453 16.62 -16.81 49.07
C LYS A 453 17.65 -15.96 48.31
N ILE A 454 18.59 -16.60 47.61
CA ILE A 454 19.58 -15.89 46.77
C ILE A 454 18.88 -15.21 45.59
N GLN A 455 17.90 -15.88 44.98
CA GLN A 455 17.16 -15.36 43.84
C GLN A 455 16.29 -14.16 44.23
N GLU A 456 15.58 -14.23 45.37
CA GLU A 456 14.84 -13.09 45.93
C GLU A 456 15.76 -11.90 46.26
N GLN A 457 16.99 -12.15 46.71
CA GLN A 457 17.98 -11.09 46.95
C GLN A 457 18.45 -10.41 45.66
N LEU A 458 18.70 -11.19 44.61
CA LEU A 458 19.10 -10.67 43.29
C LEU A 458 17.96 -9.87 42.64
N GLU A 459 16.73 -10.34 42.78
CA GLU A 459 15.54 -9.68 42.22
C GLU A 459 15.26 -8.33 42.89
N ARG A 460 15.43 -8.24 44.22
CA ARG A 460 15.38 -6.97 44.96
C ARG A 460 16.49 -5.99 44.57
N GLN A 461 17.69 -6.49 44.25
CA GLN A 461 18.77 -5.63 43.76
C GLN A 461 18.48 -5.09 42.35
N ARG A 462 17.90 -5.93 41.49
CA ARG A 462 17.53 -5.57 40.14
C ARG A 462 16.40 -4.53 40.10
N GLN A 463 15.35 -4.71 40.90
CA GLN A 463 14.27 -3.72 41.05
C GLN A 463 14.81 -2.34 41.49
N LYS A 464 15.72 -2.30 42.46
CA LYS A 464 16.36 -1.04 42.88
C LYS A 464 17.23 -0.39 41.81
N GLN A 465 17.79 -1.17 40.88
CA GLN A 465 18.53 -0.63 39.74
C GLN A 465 17.58 -0.09 38.67
N GLU A 466 16.50 -0.82 38.38
CA GLU A 466 15.46 -0.41 37.43
C GLU A 466 14.75 0.88 37.89
N GLU A 467 14.38 1.00 39.17
CA GLU A 467 13.80 2.23 39.75
C GLU A 467 14.74 3.44 39.62
N LYS A 468 16.03 3.27 39.91
CA LYS A 468 17.04 4.34 39.73
C LYS A 468 17.23 4.73 38.27
N GLN A 469 17.03 3.79 37.35
CA GLN A 469 17.18 4.03 35.92
C GLN A 469 15.94 4.74 35.36
N GLU A 470 14.75 4.40 35.87
CA GLU A 470 13.50 5.12 35.58
C GLU A 470 13.51 6.56 36.13
N GLU A 471 14.01 6.79 37.35
CA GLU A 471 14.12 8.16 37.90
C GLU A 471 15.06 9.02 37.05
N LYS A 472 16.22 8.49 36.64
CA LYS A 472 17.12 9.18 35.71
C LYS A 472 16.48 9.45 34.36
N GLN A 473 15.71 8.49 33.82
CA GLN A 473 14.97 8.71 32.57
C GLN A 473 13.88 9.78 32.74
N LYS A 474 13.17 9.83 33.87
CA LYS A 474 12.14 10.85 34.14
C LYS A 474 12.73 12.25 34.24
N GLU A 475 13.85 12.43 34.94
CA GLU A 475 14.56 13.72 35.00
C GLU A 475 15.07 14.17 33.63
N GLN A 476 15.62 13.24 32.84
CA GLN A 476 16.12 13.53 31.49
C GLN A 476 14.98 13.83 30.51
N THR A 477 13.81 13.22 30.71
CA THR A 477 12.59 13.48 29.94
C THR A 477 12.00 14.84 30.28
N LEU A 478 11.98 15.26 31.55
CA LEU A 478 11.54 16.60 31.94
C LEU A 478 12.43 17.70 31.35
N GLN A 479 13.75 17.52 31.42
CA GLN A 479 14.70 18.48 30.84
C GLN A 479 14.61 18.58 29.31
N ASN A 480 14.31 17.46 28.64
CA ASN A 480 14.07 17.47 27.20
C ASN A 480 12.75 18.19 26.88
N ARG A 481 11.68 17.96 27.65
CA ARG A 481 10.34 18.55 27.44
C ARG A 481 10.32 20.08 27.56
N GLU A 482 11.11 20.65 28.46
CA GLU A 482 11.26 22.11 28.58
C GLU A 482 12.01 22.72 27.38
N LYS A 483 12.97 21.98 26.80
CA LYS A 483 13.64 22.37 25.55
C LYS A 483 12.71 22.24 24.34
N THR A 484 11.93 21.16 24.25
CA THR A 484 10.98 20.95 23.14
C THR A 484 9.88 22.00 23.12
N ASN A 485 9.31 22.38 24.28
CA ASN A 485 8.27 23.42 24.32
C ASN A 485 8.77 24.79 23.81
N THR A 486 10.07 25.08 23.98
CA THR A 486 10.67 26.33 23.52
C THR A 486 10.98 26.29 22.00
N GLU A 487 11.21 25.10 21.45
CA GLU A 487 11.42 24.84 20.01
C GLU A 487 10.11 24.68 19.23
N GLU A 488 9.06 24.11 19.83
CA GLU A 488 7.72 23.93 19.23
C GLU A 488 7.01 25.26 18.96
N ILE A 489 7.17 26.26 19.84
CA ILE A 489 6.62 27.61 19.61
C ILE A 489 7.29 28.29 18.39
N LYS A 490 8.53 27.92 18.06
CA LYS A 490 9.22 28.39 16.84
C LYS A 490 8.83 27.56 15.60
N SER A 491 8.69 26.24 15.74
CA SER A 491 8.39 25.30 14.64
C SER A 491 6.95 25.38 14.10
N GLY A 492 5.96 25.75 14.94
CA GLY A 492 4.54 25.83 14.53
C GLY A 492 4.21 26.83 13.43
N LYS A 493 5.17 27.68 13.01
CA LYS A 493 5.04 28.57 11.84
C LYS A 493 5.63 28.01 10.55
N GLU A 494 6.51 27.02 10.60
CA GLU A 494 7.38 26.68 9.45
C GLU A 494 6.86 25.57 8.53
N HIS A 495 5.85 24.75 8.91
CA HIS A 495 5.46 23.57 8.11
C HIS A 495 3.94 23.44 7.89
N ARG A 496 3.26 24.52 7.47
CA ARG A 496 1.86 24.42 6.99
C ARG A 496 1.81 24.01 5.52
N MET A 497 0.89 23.09 5.18
CA MET A 497 0.65 22.67 3.80
C MET A 497 0.22 23.87 2.96
N LYS A 498 0.83 24.05 1.79
CA LYS A 498 0.43 25.09 0.83
C LYS A 498 -0.40 24.49 -0.30
N VAL A 499 -1.36 25.27 -0.81
CA VAL A 499 -2.21 24.85 -1.93
C VAL A 499 -2.01 25.79 -3.10
N ILE A 500 -1.68 25.23 -4.26
CA ILE A 500 -1.48 25.99 -5.49
C ILE A 500 -2.54 25.56 -6.50
N VAL A 501 -3.38 26.51 -6.89
CA VAL A 501 -4.56 26.27 -7.72
C VAL A 501 -4.37 26.92 -9.08
N GLY A 502 -4.54 26.13 -10.14
CA GLY A 502 -4.62 26.64 -11.50
C GLY A 502 -6.07 26.66 -11.99
N LEU A 503 -6.55 27.82 -12.43
CA LEU A 503 -7.89 27.93 -13.00
C LEU A 503 -7.91 27.52 -14.47
N GLY A 504 -9.03 26.92 -14.88
CA GLY A 504 -9.28 26.43 -16.23
C GLY A 504 -10.64 25.74 -16.30
N ASN A 505 -11.09 25.45 -17.52
CA ASN A 505 -12.27 24.63 -17.76
C ASN A 505 -11.86 23.15 -17.99
N PRO A 506 -12.62 22.20 -17.42
CA PRO A 506 -12.45 20.77 -17.67
C PRO A 506 -12.94 20.41 -19.08
N THR A 507 -12.48 19.28 -19.63
CA THR A 507 -12.73 18.73 -20.98
C THR A 507 -11.69 19.11 -22.04
N ASP A 508 -11.49 18.20 -23.01
CA ASP A 508 -10.43 18.27 -24.00
C ASP A 508 -10.57 19.47 -24.96
N GLN A 509 -11.79 19.99 -25.17
CA GLN A 509 -12.05 21.15 -26.05
C GLN A 509 -11.41 22.46 -25.57
N TYR A 510 -11.12 22.59 -24.28
CA TYR A 510 -10.51 23.81 -23.71
C TYR A 510 -8.98 23.69 -23.54
N LYS A 511 -8.40 22.55 -23.93
CA LYS A 511 -6.96 22.30 -23.75
C LYS A 511 -6.13 23.28 -24.58
N GLY A 512 -5.25 24.04 -23.92
CA GLY A 512 -4.38 25.02 -24.59
C GLY A 512 -5.10 26.31 -25.00
N THR A 513 -6.30 26.55 -24.50
CA THR A 513 -6.98 27.86 -24.63
C THR A 513 -6.40 28.86 -23.64
N ARG A 514 -6.58 30.16 -23.90
CA ARG A 514 -6.10 31.24 -23.01
C ARG A 514 -6.65 31.09 -21.59
N HIS A 515 -7.92 30.69 -21.45
CA HIS A 515 -8.58 30.51 -20.14
C HIS A 515 -8.09 29.29 -19.36
N ASN A 516 -7.33 28.39 -20.00
CA ASN A 516 -6.72 27.23 -19.35
C ASN A 516 -5.25 27.47 -18.99
N VAL A 517 -4.76 28.72 -19.02
CA VAL A 517 -3.37 29.02 -18.64
C VAL A 517 -3.04 28.64 -17.20
N GLY A 518 -4.01 28.72 -16.28
CA GLY A 518 -3.81 28.27 -14.90
C GLY A 518 -3.57 26.76 -14.83
N TYR A 519 -4.32 25.96 -15.59
CA TYR A 519 -4.03 24.53 -15.73
C TYR A 519 -2.65 24.26 -16.32
N MET A 520 -2.26 25.02 -17.35
CA MET A 520 -0.93 24.89 -17.97
C MET A 520 0.19 25.22 -16.98
N ALA A 521 -0.02 26.22 -16.11
CA ALA A 521 0.92 26.54 -15.03
C ALA A 521 1.04 25.38 -14.04
N ILE A 522 -0.08 24.77 -13.64
CA ILE A 522 -0.05 23.58 -12.76
C ILE A 522 0.65 22.40 -13.42
N ASP A 523 0.44 22.17 -14.72
CA ASP A 523 1.18 21.13 -15.46
C ASP A 523 2.69 21.39 -15.41
N ARG A 524 3.11 22.63 -15.67
CA ARG A 524 4.52 23.01 -15.64
C ARG A 524 5.15 22.86 -14.26
N ILE A 525 4.43 23.27 -13.20
CA ILE A 525 4.86 23.13 -11.80
C ILE A 525 4.96 21.65 -11.41
N ALA A 526 3.95 20.86 -11.78
CA ALA A 526 3.90 19.44 -11.50
C ALA A 526 5.06 18.69 -12.18
N GLU A 527 5.34 19.01 -13.44
CA GLU A 527 6.47 18.45 -14.19
C GLU A 527 7.82 18.80 -13.55
N ALA A 528 8.04 20.08 -13.21
CA ALA A 528 9.29 20.55 -12.59
C ALA A 528 9.61 19.82 -11.28
N ASN A 529 8.56 19.56 -10.49
CA ASN A 529 8.68 19.01 -9.14
C ASN A 529 8.34 17.51 -9.08
N ARG A 530 8.14 16.85 -10.23
CA ARG A 530 7.78 15.43 -10.35
C ARG A 530 6.55 15.04 -9.53
N ILE A 531 5.57 15.95 -9.44
CA ILE A 531 4.31 15.74 -8.73
C ILE A 531 3.31 15.09 -9.69
N ASN A 532 2.77 13.94 -9.31
CA ASN A 532 1.79 13.25 -10.14
C ASN A 532 0.37 13.80 -9.89
N MET A 533 -0.26 14.33 -10.94
CA MET A 533 -1.63 14.86 -10.93
C MET A 533 -2.64 13.76 -11.29
N ASN A 534 -2.82 12.77 -10.42
CA ASN A 534 -3.62 11.57 -10.72
C ASN A 534 -4.79 11.31 -9.75
N GLN A 535 -5.00 12.18 -8.76
CA GLN A 535 -6.08 12.00 -7.79
C GLN A 535 -7.27 12.87 -8.17
N HIS A 536 -8.48 12.30 -8.10
CA HIS A 536 -9.72 13.04 -8.29
C HIS A 536 -10.42 13.21 -6.94
N LYS A 537 -10.34 14.41 -6.35
CA LYS A 537 -10.94 14.75 -5.05
C LYS A 537 -11.45 16.18 -5.07
N PHE A 538 -12.45 16.50 -4.24
CA PHE A 538 -12.98 17.86 -4.08
C PHE A 538 -13.44 18.51 -5.40
N LYS A 539 -14.03 17.73 -6.32
CA LYS A 539 -14.33 18.18 -7.70
C LYS A 539 -13.11 18.76 -8.43
N ALA A 540 -11.90 18.27 -8.13
CA ALA A 540 -10.63 18.67 -8.74
C ALA A 540 -9.78 17.45 -9.11
N MET A 541 -8.87 17.66 -10.05
CA MET A 541 -7.69 16.83 -10.23
C MET A 541 -6.59 17.41 -9.35
N VAL A 542 -6.01 16.60 -8.48
CA VAL A 542 -5.02 17.03 -7.50
C VAL A 542 -3.79 16.13 -7.54
N GLY A 543 -2.66 16.70 -7.10
CA GLY A 543 -1.39 16.01 -6.92
C GLY A 543 -0.68 16.58 -5.70
N SER A 544 -0.15 15.73 -4.84
CA SER A 544 0.60 16.13 -3.66
C SER A 544 2.07 15.82 -3.80
N GLY A 545 2.92 16.69 -3.26
CA GLY A 545 4.37 16.51 -3.26
C GLY A 545 5.07 17.55 -2.42
N PHE A 546 6.37 17.71 -2.67
CA PHE A 546 7.20 18.71 -2.00
C PHE A 546 7.74 19.69 -3.04
N ILE A 547 7.66 20.99 -2.75
CA ILE A 547 8.25 22.06 -3.55
C ILE A 547 9.06 22.92 -2.59
N GLY A 548 10.34 23.12 -2.88
CA GLY A 548 11.22 23.93 -2.03
C GLY A 548 11.37 23.42 -0.59
N GLY A 549 11.12 22.13 -0.34
CA GLY A 549 11.12 21.51 1.01
C GLY A 549 9.76 21.52 1.71
N SER A 550 8.79 22.29 1.22
CA SER A 550 7.46 22.42 1.81
C SER A 550 6.46 21.46 1.17
N LYS A 551 5.53 20.92 1.96
CA LYS A 551 4.44 20.06 1.48
C LYS A 551 3.42 20.91 0.70
N VAL A 552 3.17 20.56 -0.56
CA VAL A 552 2.27 21.30 -1.45
C VAL A 552 1.21 20.39 -2.05
N LEU A 553 -0.01 20.90 -2.17
CA LEU A 553 -1.08 20.34 -2.98
C LEU A 553 -1.30 21.18 -4.23
N LEU A 554 -1.10 20.58 -5.40
CA LEU A 554 -1.44 21.16 -6.69
C LEU A 554 -2.89 20.81 -7.05
N VAL A 555 -3.65 21.78 -7.55
CA VAL A 555 -5.09 21.66 -7.76
C VAL A 555 -5.51 22.21 -9.12
N LYS A 556 -6.27 21.42 -9.87
CA LYS A 556 -7.02 21.81 -11.06
C LYS A 556 -8.51 21.55 -10.84
N PRO A 557 -9.33 22.58 -10.53
CA PRO A 557 -10.77 22.40 -10.33
C PRO A 557 -11.46 21.84 -11.57
N LEU A 558 -12.04 20.65 -11.50
CA LEU A 558 -12.78 19.99 -12.59
C LEU A 558 -14.24 20.46 -12.70
N THR A 559 -14.52 21.63 -12.13
CA THR A 559 -15.77 22.38 -12.31
C THR A 559 -15.62 23.34 -13.49
N TYR A 560 -16.72 23.82 -14.07
CA TYR A 560 -16.63 24.97 -14.98
C TYR A 560 -16.05 26.19 -14.27
N MET A 561 -15.43 27.09 -15.05
CA MET A 561 -14.67 28.24 -14.54
C MET A 561 -15.44 29.05 -13.50
N ASN A 562 -16.71 29.36 -13.75
CA ASN A 562 -17.59 30.13 -12.86
C ASN A 562 -17.96 29.39 -11.54
N LEU A 563 -17.64 28.11 -11.42
CA LEU A 563 -17.90 27.26 -10.25
C LEU A 563 -16.61 26.83 -9.53
N SER A 564 -15.45 27.40 -9.89
CA SER A 564 -14.14 27.05 -9.30
C SER A 564 -14.11 27.09 -7.77
N GLY A 565 -14.87 28.00 -7.14
CA GLY A 565 -14.95 28.12 -5.69
C GLY A 565 -15.57 26.90 -4.99
N GLU A 566 -16.43 26.13 -5.68
CA GLU A 566 -17.02 24.89 -5.14
C GLU A 566 -15.99 23.80 -4.90
N SER A 567 -14.87 23.85 -5.62
CA SER A 567 -13.76 22.90 -5.44
C SER A 567 -12.83 23.36 -4.32
N LEU A 568 -12.57 24.66 -4.21
CA LEU A 568 -11.58 25.20 -3.27
C LEU A 568 -12.08 25.23 -1.83
N ARG A 569 -13.38 25.48 -1.60
CA ARG A 569 -13.91 25.53 -0.23
C ARG A 569 -13.74 24.18 0.50
N PRO A 570 -14.14 23.03 -0.06
CA PRO A 570 -13.89 21.73 0.56
C PRO A 570 -12.41 21.43 0.78
N ILE A 571 -11.51 21.91 -0.09
CA ILE A 571 -10.06 21.74 0.08
C ILE A 571 -9.58 22.51 1.32
N MET A 572 -10.02 23.76 1.48
CA MET A 572 -9.69 24.56 2.67
C MET A 572 -10.20 23.91 3.95
N ASP A 573 -11.45 23.45 3.94
CA ASP A 573 -12.08 22.83 5.10
C ASP A 573 -11.38 21.52 5.48
N PHE A 574 -11.05 20.69 4.49
CA PHE A 574 -10.39 19.40 4.70
C PHE A 574 -8.95 19.55 5.24
N TYR A 575 -8.17 20.49 4.69
CA TYR A 575 -6.77 20.70 5.09
C TYR A 575 -6.59 21.79 6.16
N LYS A 576 -7.69 22.34 6.71
CA LYS A 576 -7.69 23.39 7.75
C LYS A 576 -6.80 24.59 7.38
N LEU A 577 -6.93 25.05 6.14
CA LEU A 577 -6.06 26.07 5.56
C LEU A 577 -6.57 27.48 5.81
N ASP A 578 -5.65 28.42 6.00
CA ASP A 578 -5.96 29.84 5.97
C ASP A 578 -5.87 30.38 4.53
N LEU A 579 -6.49 31.55 4.28
CA LEU A 579 -6.42 32.20 2.95
C LEU A 579 -4.96 32.49 2.51
N SER A 580 -4.04 32.70 3.46
CA SER A 580 -2.62 32.89 3.17
C SER A 580 -1.92 31.63 2.64
N ASP A 581 -2.49 30.45 2.85
CA ASP A 581 -1.92 29.17 2.44
C ASP A 581 -2.30 28.78 1.00
N ILE A 582 -3.03 29.66 0.29
CA ILE A 582 -3.53 29.40 -1.06
C ILE A 582 -2.92 30.38 -2.06
N LEU A 583 -2.38 29.83 -3.14
CA LEU A 583 -1.94 30.57 -4.31
C LEU A 583 -2.84 30.24 -5.50
N VAL A 584 -3.50 31.25 -6.07
CA VAL A 584 -4.36 31.06 -7.27
C VAL A 584 -3.67 31.61 -8.52
N ILE A 585 -3.56 30.79 -9.57
CA ILE A 585 -2.97 31.12 -10.87
C ILE A 585 -4.05 31.13 -11.95
N TYR A 586 -4.18 32.25 -12.67
CA TYR A 586 -5.25 32.44 -13.65
C TYR A 586 -4.89 33.48 -14.72
N ASP A 587 -5.65 33.53 -15.81
CA ASP A 587 -5.45 34.47 -16.91
C ASP A 587 -5.89 35.92 -16.58
N ASP A 588 -5.17 36.89 -17.14
CA ASP A 588 -5.52 38.30 -17.10
C ASP A 588 -5.35 38.93 -18.48
N ILE A 589 -6.47 39.30 -19.10
CA ILE A 589 -6.52 39.94 -20.42
C ILE A 589 -5.86 41.33 -20.43
N SER A 590 -5.72 41.98 -19.28
CA SER A 590 -5.08 43.30 -19.19
C SER A 590 -3.55 43.24 -19.24
N LEU A 591 -2.97 42.05 -19.31
CA LEU A 591 -1.54 41.78 -19.37
C LEU A 591 -1.21 41.08 -20.68
N GLU A 592 -0.12 41.51 -21.32
CA GLU A 592 0.38 40.89 -22.55
C GLU A 592 0.97 39.50 -22.27
N PRO A 593 0.99 38.56 -23.24
CA PRO A 593 1.65 37.26 -23.09
C PRO A 593 3.11 37.43 -22.66
N GLY A 594 3.59 36.57 -21.77
CA GLY A 594 4.92 36.70 -21.17
C GLY A 594 4.96 37.53 -19.88
N MET A 595 3.92 38.32 -19.58
CA MET A 595 3.86 39.12 -18.35
C MET A 595 3.17 38.38 -17.21
N LEU A 596 3.76 38.46 -16.01
CA LEU A 596 3.14 38.01 -14.76
C LEU A 596 2.89 39.19 -13.82
N ARG A 597 1.77 39.13 -13.09
CA ARG A 597 1.48 40.07 -12.01
C ARG A 597 1.02 39.37 -10.75
N LEU A 598 1.89 39.37 -9.74
CA LEU A 598 1.67 38.69 -8.46
C LEU A 598 1.09 39.66 -7.43
N ARG A 599 0.09 39.24 -6.64
CA ARG A 599 -0.55 40.09 -5.61
C ARG A 599 -1.01 39.27 -4.40
N THR A 600 -1.01 39.87 -3.21
CA THR A 600 -1.51 39.26 -1.97
C THR A 600 -2.98 39.56 -1.65
N LYS A 601 -3.56 40.62 -2.26
CA LYS A 601 -5.01 40.91 -2.21
C LYS A 601 -5.53 41.59 -3.48
N GLY A 602 -6.86 41.71 -3.61
CA GLY A 602 -7.55 42.42 -4.69
C GLY A 602 -8.73 41.67 -5.31
N SER A 603 -9.62 42.44 -5.93
CA SER A 603 -10.88 41.96 -6.53
C SER A 603 -10.66 41.00 -7.70
N ALA A 604 -11.75 40.34 -8.13
CA ALA A 604 -11.73 39.39 -9.23
C ALA A 604 -11.36 39.98 -10.60
N GLY A 605 -11.36 41.31 -10.76
CA GLY A 605 -11.00 41.96 -12.03
C GLY A 605 -11.89 41.56 -13.22
N GLY A 606 -13.13 41.13 -12.97
CA GLY A 606 -14.06 40.63 -13.99
C GLY A 606 -13.97 39.13 -14.27
N HIS A 607 -12.92 38.43 -13.81
CA HIS A 607 -12.70 37.01 -14.07
C HIS A 607 -13.64 36.11 -13.26
N ASN A 608 -14.40 35.23 -13.94
CA ASN A 608 -15.47 34.45 -13.33
C ASN A 608 -14.99 33.41 -12.31
N GLY A 609 -13.84 32.76 -12.54
CA GLY A 609 -13.23 31.85 -11.57
C GLY A 609 -12.89 32.55 -10.25
N MET A 610 -12.16 33.67 -10.31
CA MET A 610 -11.88 34.50 -9.14
C MET A 610 -13.14 35.02 -8.43
N LYS A 611 -14.21 35.41 -9.14
CA LYS A 611 -15.49 35.76 -8.52
C LYS A 611 -16.06 34.59 -7.71
N SER A 612 -16.01 33.39 -8.27
CA SER A 612 -16.46 32.15 -7.63
C SER A 612 -15.66 31.85 -6.36
N ILE A 613 -14.34 31.97 -6.43
CA ILE A 613 -13.42 31.72 -5.32
C ILE A 613 -13.67 32.72 -4.19
N ILE A 614 -13.62 34.03 -4.48
CA ILE A 614 -13.84 35.06 -3.46
C ILE A 614 -15.20 34.87 -2.77
N LYS A 615 -16.24 34.52 -3.52
CA LYS A 615 -17.58 34.24 -2.97
C LYS A 615 -17.57 33.06 -2.00
N HIS A 616 -16.93 31.95 -2.34
CA HIS A 616 -16.93 30.73 -1.51
C HIS A 616 -15.94 30.80 -0.34
N LEU A 617 -14.82 31.52 -0.52
CA LEU A 617 -13.80 31.65 0.51
C LEU A 617 -14.09 32.77 1.51
N GLY A 618 -15.04 33.67 1.21
CA GLY A 618 -15.46 34.73 2.11
C GLY A 618 -14.47 35.90 2.23
N GLY A 619 -13.49 36.00 1.32
CA GLY A 619 -12.48 37.05 1.32
C GLY A 619 -11.65 37.07 0.03
N ASP A 620 -10.95 38.19 -0.22
CA ASP A 620 -10.09 38.39 -1.39
C ASP A 620 -8.60 38.54 -1.04
N THR A 621 -8.25 38.29 0.23
CA THR A 621 -6.88 38.43 0.76
C THR A 621 -6.17 37.08 0.77
N PHE A 622 -5.73 36.66 -0.41
CA PHE A 622 -4.89 35.49 -0.64
C PHE A 622 -3.91 35.73 -1.81
N PRO A 623 -2.70 35.12 -1.79
CA PRO A 623 -1.76 35.14 -2.90
C PRO A 623 -2.36 34.74 -4.26
N ARG A 624 -1.98 35.47 -5.31
CA ARG A 624 -2.38 35.15 -6.69
C ARG A 624 -1.33 35.54 -7.72
N ILE A 625 -1.22 34.72 -8.77
CA ILE A 625 -0.43 34.98 -9.97
C ILE A 625 -1.38 35.20 -11.14
N ARG A 626 -1.27 36.37 -11.77
CA ARG A 626 -2.01 36.69 -12.99
C ARG A 626 -1.10 36.52 -14.18
N VAL A 627 -1.49 35.67 -15.11
CA VAL A 627 -0.74 35.36 -16.32
C VAL A 627 -1.35 36.14 -17.48
N GLY A 628 -0.53 36.94 -18.16
CA GLY A 628 -1.00 37.72 -19.30
C GLY A 628 -1.35 36.86 -20.49
N ILE A 629 -2.51 37.14 -21.08
CA ILE A 629 -3.01 36.44 -22.26
C ILE A 629 -3.19 37.35 -23.49
N GLY A 630 -2.80 38.62 -23.37
CA GLY A 630 -2.93 39.61 -24.43
C GLY A 630 -4.34 40.18 -24.54
N GLY A 631 -4.45 41.41 -25.05
CA GLY A 631 -5.71 42.14 -25.01
C GLY A 631 -5.78 43.35 -25.93
N GLU A 632 -5.61 43.16 -27.24
CA GLU A 632 -6.35 43.98 -28.20
C GLU A 632 -7.48 43.12 -28.77
N LYS A 633 -8.66 43.23 -28.14
CA LYS A 633 -9.88 42.73 -28.79
C LYS A 633 -9.97 43.41 -30.15
N HIS A 634 -10.06 42.63 -31.23
CA HIS A 634 -10.52 43.22 -32.48
C HIS A 634 -11.89 43.87 -32.24
N PRO A 635 -12.16 45.09 -32.76
CA PRO A 635 -13.46 45.74 -32.57
C PRO A 635 -14.59 44.78 -32.96
N GLY A 636 -15.41 44.37 -31.98
CA GLY A 636 -16.52 43.42 -32.18
C GLY A 636 -16.30 41.98 -31.72
N GLN A 637 -15.10 41.58 -31.26
CA GLN A 637 -14.86 40.22 -30.75
C GLN A 637 -15.40 40.03 -29.32
N ASP A 638 -16.20 38.98 -29.10
CA ASP A 638 -16.67 38.59 -27.76
C ASP A 638 -15.48 38.19 -26.87
N LEU A 639 -15.52 38.64 -25.62
CA LEU A 639 -14.54 38.27 -24.61
C LEU A 639 -14.50 36.76 -24.40
N ALA A 640 -15.66 36.11 -24.38
CA ALA A 640 -15.77 34.67 -24.19
C ALA A 640 -15.03 33.91 -25.29
N ASP A 641 -15.25 34.29 -26.56
CA ASP A 641 -14.57 33.68 -27.70
C ASP A 641 -13.06 33.89 -27.67
N TYR A 642 -12.61 35.07 -27.24
CA TYR A 642 -11.17 35.36 -27.14
C TYR A 642 -10.47 34.48 -26.10
N VAL A 643 -11.02 34.38 -24.88
CA VAL A 643 -10.42 33.59 -23.80
C VAL A 643 -10.51 32.08 -24.06
N LEU A 644 -11.53 31.63 -24.80
CA LEU A 644 -11.65 30.25 -25.25
C LEU A 644 -10.83 29.96 -26.52
N GLY A 645 -10.18 30.96 -27.11
CA GLY A 645 -9.26 30.78 -28.23
C GLY A 645 -7.86 30.32 -27.82
N HIS A 646 -7.10 29.80 -28.78
CA HIS A 646 -5.71 29.35 -28.58
C HIS A 646 -4.68 30.48 -28.80
N PHE A 647 -3.54 30.35 -28.14
CA PHE A 647 -2.36 31.22 -28.37
C PHE A 647 -1.78 31.01 -29.77
N LYS A 648 -1.35 32.11 -30.39
CA LYS A 648 -0.55 32.09 -31.63
C LYS A 648 0.87 31.57 -31.35
N ASP A 649 1.59 31.18 -32.38
CA ASP A 649 2.91 30.54 -32.22
C ASP A 649 3.95 31.47 -31.57
N ASP A 650 3.94 32.76 -31.90
CA ASP A 650 4.74 33.80 -31.25
C ASP A 650 4.36 34.01 -29.78
N GLU A 651 3.07 33.91 -29.45
CA GLU A 651 2.57 34.00 -28.08
C GLU A 651 2.93 32.76 -27.24
N LYS A 652 3.06 31.58 -27.86
CA LYS A 652 3.38 30.32 -27.14
C LYS A 652 4.77 30.34 -26.53
N GLU A 653 5.76 30.95 -27.19
CA GLU A 653 7.12 31.08 -26.64
C GLU A 653 7.13 31.99 -25.41
N LEU A 654 6.48 33.16 -25.51
CA LEU A 654 6.30 34.09 -24.39
C LEU A 654 5.52 33.44 -23.25
N LEU A 655 4.50 32.65 -23.58
CA LEU A 655 3.74 31.90 -22.60
C LEU A 655 4.62 30.90 -21.85
N ALA A 656 5.43 30.10 -22.55
CA ALA A 656 6.34 29.14 -21.92
C ALA A 656 7.27 29.84 -20.91
N GLU A 657 7.85 30.98 -21.28
CA GLU A 657 8.67 31.80 -20.37
C GLU A 657 7.90 32.27 -19.13
N SER A 658 6.64 32.68 -19.30
CA SER A 658 5.79 33.06 -18.17
C SER A 658 5.40 31.88 -17.27
N LEU A 659 5.22 30.67 -17.82
CA LEU A 659 4.94 29.48 -17.05
C LEU A 659 6.17 29.05 -16.24
N ASP A 660 7.39 29.19 -16.78
CA ASP A 660 8.64 28.98 -16.05
C ASP A 660 8.78 29.96 -14.89
N LYS A 661 8.48 31.24 -15.11
CA LYS A 661 8.46 32.25 -14.04
C LYS A 661 7.39 31.97 -12.98
N ALA A 662 6.22 31.48 -13.40
CA ALA A 662 5.14 31.12 -12.48
C ALA A 662 5.52 29.93 -11.60
N GLU A 663 6.27 28.96 -12.15
CA GLU A 663 6.83 27.85 -11.39
C GLU A 663 7.82 28.31 -10.32
N LYS A 664 8.75 29.20 -10.66
CA LYS A 664 9.68 29.76 -9.67
C LYS A 664 8.99 30.63 -8.61
N ALA A 665 7.96 31.37 -9.00
CA ALA A 665 7.13 32.11 -8.06
C ALA A 665 6.34 31.19 -7.11
N ALA A 666 5.85 30.05 -7.61
CA ALA A 666 5.17 29.03 -6.83
C ALA A 666 6.12 28.34 -5.84
N GLU A 667 7.39 28.13 -6.22
CA GLU A 667 8.44 27.61 -5.33
C GLU A 667 8.71 28.56 -4.15
N LEU A 668 8.91 29.86 -4.42
CA LEU A 668 9.06 30.87 -3.37
C LEU A 668 7.81 31.01 -2.50
N PHE A 669 6.60 30.87 -3.07
CA PHE A 669 5.37 30.83 -2.28
C PHE A 669 5.35 29.64 -1.32
N ALA A 670 5.78 28.46 -1.77
CA ALA A 670 5.84 27.26 -0.93
C ALA A 670 6.78 27.44 0.27
N GLN A 671 7.81 28.29 0.13
CA GLN A 671 8.79 28.63 1.15
C GLN A 671 8.38 29.85 2.01
N ASP A 672 7.12 30.33 1.90
CA ASP A 672 6.63 31.55 2.57
C ASP A 672 7.35 32.85 2.16
N GLU A 673 8.05 32.84 1.02
CA GLU A 673 8.82 33.96 0.46
C GLU A 673 8.07 34.66 -0.69
N PHE A 674 6.74 34.71 -0.65
CA PHE A 674 5.94 35.28 -1.76
C PHE A 674 6.21 36.78 -2.01
N ALA A 675 6.67 37.52 -1.00
CA ALA A 675 7.11 38.90 -1.17
C ALA A 675 8.32 39.00 -2.11
N GLU A 676 9.26 38.07 -2.02
CA GLU A 676 10.40 37.97 -2.92
C GLU A 676 9.96 37.58 -4.33
N ALA A 677 9.03 36.63 -4.44
CA ALA A 677 8.43 36.27 -5.73
C ALA A 677 7.80 37.48 -6.43
N MET A 678 7.08 38.33 -5.68
CA MET A 678 6.52 39.58 -6.21
C MET A 678 7.61 40.51 -6.73
N ASN A 679 8.71 40.69 -6.01
CA ASN A 679 9.81 41.57 -6.43
C ASN A 679 10.53 41.05 -7.67
N LYS A 680 10.77 39.74 -7.76
CA LYS A 680 11.51 39.10 -8.86
C LYS A 680 10.68 38.95 -10.14
N TYR A 681 9.43 38.54 -10.01
CA TYR A 681 8.64 38.04 -11.15
C TYR A 681 7.42 38.91 -11.51
N SER A 682 6.99 39.85 -10.65
CA SER A 682 5.86 40.73 -11.00
C SER A 682 6.32 41.89 -11.87
N VAL A 683 6.16 41.80 -13.18
CA VAL A 683 6.48 42.89 -14.11
C VAL A 683 5.27 43.77 -14.34
N GLY A 684 5.43 45.09 -14.14
CA GLY A 684 4.38 46.07 -14.41
C GLY A 684 4.84 47.10 -15.44
N LYS A 685 4.22 47.12 -16.63
CA LYS A 685 4.08 48.35 -17.41
C LYS A 685 2.63 48.51 -17.86
N LYS A 686 2.03 49.64 -17.45
CA LYS A 686 0.83 50.18 -18.09
C LYS A 686 1.21 50.58 -19.52
N LYS A 687 0.45 50.14 -20.53
CA LYS A 687 0.31 50.93 -21.77
C LYS A 687 -0.29 52.28 -21.33
N ARG A 688 0.50 53.36 -21.44
CA ARG A 688 -0.04 54.72 -21.48
C ARG A 688 -0.99 54.75 -22.68
N LYS A 689 -2.26 55.09 -22.47
CA LYS A 689 -3.13 55.52 -23.57
C LYS A 689 -2.45 56.74 -24.21
N THR A 690 -1.87 56.58 -25.39
CA THR A 690 -1.76 57.69 -26.33
C THR A 690 -3.16 57.90 -26.88
N LEU A 691 -3.76 59.02 -26.51
CA LEU A 691 -4.87 59.62 -27.25
C LEU A 691 -4.25 60.16 -28.55
N GLU A 692 -4.54 59.53 -29.67
CA GLU A 692 -4.67 60.17 -30.99
C GLU A 692 -5.85 59.52 -31.72
#